data_AF-A0A1I5GEM7-F1
#
_entry.id   AF-A0A1I5GEM7-F1
#
_cell.length_a   1.000
_cell.length_b   1.000
_cell.length_c   1.000
_cell.angle_alpha   90.00
_cell.angle_beta   90.00
_cell.angle_gamma   90.00
#
_symmetry.space_group_name_H-M   'P 1'
#
loop_
_entity.id
_entity.type
_entity.pdbx_description
1 polymer ?
#
loop_
_entity_poly.entity_id
_entity_poly.type
_entity_poly.pdbx_seq_one_letter_code
_entity_poly.pdbx_strand_id
1 'polypeptide(L)'
;MSNIQMIQVLFALLMVFILLFFYLLYIGRKQIMARQEYSIYNIGRKRWSGSFYYKVYDFFVQMPITKGYFNKVQRQFEILMPDDTKQIEIKTAKTIMLSWLIDGAAIFFIFFRKPSLYNAILSITYLYFINNQIVYLALDKSDLKLLKQFDKFFRNVRRYYQEHGMIDEAIHETLEHAEHPIKLHISKIHKILTNEDIEEEAAKYKENIPNRFIKTFLALSVIIMKYGDKKVDNQSLFMTNLKYLRQEINIEIVNREKINFLFSGLVFIALMPILFLQAIQNWAISSFSGLKYFYYGAFGILTMVLIFIITIISYKTITHLKENLRIEVKSYVIIDYFTQVPIVKKHLENILNKNYGKTLRLQKLLNRAGESITPIQFLFKRILYSLITFLCCIILSFSIHKGKRNQLLTGTDNISYISSMLSERQARDMKEAVVIYTDRFKNQTVTLGEVEYSLLEEGVLKSKQLATLTAEEVFYRIRAYQVEHFKWYELLIGLLIAIITYYIPYFQLILLKKMRQMVMDDEVMQFQSIILMIMFIDQMSVETLLEWMENFANVFKKSIQSCINNLQSGELEALEELKKQEPFEPFVNIIEKLQICDKIGIEKAFNEIGIERINYQEKRKLENEIYTSNKTNYATIMAWMPFITTIGLYLIIPFMVEGFTQLITYLDQMNNT
;
A
#
# COMPACT_ATOMS: atom_id res chain seq x y z
N MET A 1 -22.09 27.80 -16.23
CA MET A 1 -21.88 28.29 -14.85
C MET A 1 -20.52 28.96 -14.80
N SER A 2 -20.46 30.21 -14.30
CA SER A 2 -19.17 30.84 -14.05
C SER A 2 -18.39 30.04 -13.01
N ASN A 3 -17.06 30.05 -13.07
CA ASN A 3 -16.22 29.39 -12.07
C ASN A 3 -16.57 29.82 -10.63
N ILE A 4 -17.09 31.05 -10.46
CA ILE A 4 -17.56 31.60 -9.20
C ILE A 4 -18.86 30.92 -8.73
N GLN A 5 -19.82 30.66 -9.63
CA GLN A 5 -21.05 29.93 -9.28
C GLN A 5 -20.75 28.47 -8.91
N MET A 6 -19.80 27.82 -9.58
CA MET A 6 -19.36 26.48 -9.16
C MET A 6 -18.65 26.49 -7.81
N ILE A 7 -17.81 27.50 -7.52
CA ILE A 7 -17.15 27.65 -6.22
C ILE A 7 -18.18 27.94 -5.12
N GLN A 8 -19.18 28.79 -5.38
CA GLN A 8 -20.25 29.09 -4.42
C GLN A 8 -21.13 27.86 -4.17
N VAL A 9 -21.43 27.06 -5.18
CA VAL A 9 -22.19 25.82 -5.03
C VAL A 9 -21.38 24.75 -4.29
N LEU A 10 -20.07 24.62 -4.56
CA LEU A 10 -19.18 23.71 -3.83
C LEU A 10 -18.96 24.16 -2.39
N PHE A 11 -18.81 25.46 -2.13
CA PHE A 11 -18.68 26.00 -0.78
C PHE A 11 -19.99 25.87 -0.01
N ALA A 12 -21.14 26.10 -0.66
CA ALA A 12 -22.45 25.84 -0.09
C ALA A 12 -22.65 24.34 0.19
N LEU A 13 -22.22 23.44 -0.70
CA LEU A 13 -22.24 22.00 -0.47
C LEU A 13 -21.32 21.58 0.69
N LEU A 14 -20.14 22.19 0.81
CA LEU A 14 -19.20 21.93 1.89
C LEU A 14 -19.72 22.48 3.23
N MET A 15 -20.36 23.64 3.22
CA MET A 15 -20.99 24.24 4.40
C MET A 15 -22.25 23.47 4.81
N VAL A 16 -23.06 23.01 3.85
CA VAL A 16 -24.18 22.08 4.07
C VAL A 16 -23.66 20.75 4.58
N PHE A 17 -22.54 20.23 4.08
CA PHE A 17 -21.93 18.99 4.57
C PHE A 17 -21.39 19.15 6.00
N ILE A 18 -20.76 20.29 6.32
CA ILE A 18 -20.31 20.63 7.67
C ILE A 18 -21.51 20.79 8.61
N LEU A 19 -22.59 21.47 8.17
CA LEU A 19 -23.81 21.62 8.94
C LEU A 19 -24.53 20.27 9.12
N LEU A 20 -24.60 19.42 8.09
CA LEU A 20 -25.11 18.04 8.18
C LEU A 20 -24.24 17.20 9.11
N PHE A 21 -22.92 17.36 9.06
CA PHE A 21 -21.98 16.67 9.93
C PHE A 21 -22.16 17.09 11.40
N PHE A 22 -22.26 18.39 11.69
CA PHE A 22 -22.56 18.89 13.03
C PHE A 22 -23.99 18.58 13.47
N TYR A 23 -24.96 18.53 12.56
CA TYR A 23 -26.35 18.13 12.82
C TYR A 23 -26.45 16.64 13.11
N LEU A 24 -25.71 15.79 12.38
CA LEU A 24 -25.57 14.36 12.66
C LEU A 24 -24.83 14.12 13.98
N LEU A 25 -23.82 14.93 14.32
CA LEU A 25 -23.19 14.93 15.65
C LEU A 25 -24.18 15.33 16.75
N TYR A 26 -25.03 16.32 16.49
CA TYR A 26 -26.07 16.76 17.42
C TYR A 26 -27.17 15.70 17.61
N ILE A 27 -27.68 15.09 16.54
CA ILE A 27 -28.63 13.97 16.59
C ILE A 27 -27.99 12.76 17.25
N GLY A 28 -26.75 12.41 16.91
CA GLY A 28 -26.02 11.32 17.53
C GLY A 28 -25.88 11.53 19.05
N ARG A 29 -25.53 12.75 19.48
CA ARG A 29 -25.54 13.11 20.91
C ARG A 29 -26.93 12.99 21.53
N LYS A 30 -27.98 13.46 20.85
CA LYS A 30 -29.37 13.41 21.34
C LYS A 30 -29.90 11.97 21.43
N GLN A 31 -29.54 11.09 20.49
CA GLN A 31 -29.90 9.67 20.51
C GLN A 31 -29.14 8.89 21.57
N ILE A 32 -27.87 9.22 21.82
CA ILE A 32 -27.08 8.65 22.92
C ILE A 32 -27.63 9.10 24.28
N MET A 33 -27.99 10.38 24.43
CA MET A 33 -28.64 10.88 25.65
C MET A 33 -30.04 10.29 25.85
N ALA A 34 -30.86 10.16 24.80
CA ALA A 34 -32.16 9.50 24.89
C ALA A 34 -32.04 8.00 25.23
N ARG A 35 -31.05 7.28 24.68
CA ARG A 35 -30.78 5.88 25.05
C ARG A 35 -30.31 5.72 26.50
N GLN A 36 -29.69 6.75 27.08
CA GLN A 36 -29.30 6.78 28.49
C GLN A 36 -30.50 7.09 29.42
N GLU A 37 -31.45 7.90 28.96
CA GLU A 37 -32.66 8.28 29.71
C GLU A 37 -33.68 7.13 29.85
N TYR A 38 -33.73 6.20 28.88
CA TYR A 38 -34.61 5.02 28.92
C TYR A 38 -33.95 3.73 29.45
N SER A 39 -32.69 3.78 29.92
CA SER A 39 -32.07 2.63 30.58
C SER A 39 -32.31 2.69 32.10
N ILE A 40 -33.21 1.86 32.61
CA ILE A 40 -33.59 1.77 34.04
C ILE A 40 -32.43 1.25 34.93
N TYR A 41 -31.24 1.01 34.37
CA TYR A 41 -30.07 0.40 35.02
C TYR A 41 -28.86 1.33 35.12
N ASN A 42 -29.00 2.56 35.63
CA ASN A 42 -27.83 3.40 35.94
C ASN A 42 -28.02 4.35 37.13
N ILE A 43 -28.62 3.87 38.23
CA ILE A 43 -28.47 4.52 39.53
C ILE A 43 -27.20 3.95 40.18
N GLY A 44 -26.11 4.71 40.18
CA GLY A 44 -24.90 4.38 40.99
C GLY A 44 -23.54 4.43 40.29
N ARG A 45 -23.42 4.82 39.02
CA ARG A 45 -22.09 5.02 38.40
C ARG A 45 -21.59 6.46 38.58
N LYS A 46 -20.44 6.56 39.26
CA LYS A 46 -19.61 7.78 39.40
C LYS A 46 -19.53 8.57 38.08
N ARG A 47 -19.64 9.91 38.21
CA ARG A 47 -19.44 10.90 37.15
C ARG A 47 -18.32 10.52 36.18
N TRP A 48 -18.69 10.47 34.91
CA TRP A 48 -17.90 10.23 33.70
C TRP A 48 -16.44 10.74 33.73
N SER A 49 -15.48 9.81 33.65
CA SER A 49 -14.06 10.10 33.37
C SER A 49 -13.56 9.14 32.27
N GLY A 50 -13.94 9.44 31.02
CA GLY A 50 -13.44 8.74 29.83
C GLY A 50 -12.64 9.72 28.97
N SER A 51 -11.50 9.29 28.43
CA SER A 51 -10.69 10.11 27.52
C SER A 51 -11.50 10.52 26.29
N PHE A 52 -11.26 11.73 25.78
CA PHE A 52 -11.94 12.26 24.59
C PHE A 52 -11.88 11.28 23.40
N TYR A 53 -10.72 10.64 23.20
CA TYR A 53 -10.48 9.66 22.12
C TYR A 53 -11.41 8.43 22.20
N TYR A 54 -11.73 7.95 23.39
CA TYR A 54 -12.64 6.81 23.56
C TYR A 54 -14.06 7.14 23.05
N LYS A 55 -14.55 8.36 23.35
CA LYS A 55 -15.86 8.82 22.88
C LYS A 55 -15.89 8.96 21.35
N VAL A 56 -14.78 9.42 20.78
CA VAL A 56 -14.63 9.52 19.31
C VAL A 56 -14.66 8.14 18.67
N TYR A 57 -13.93 7.17 19.23
CA TYR A 57 -13.94 5.79 18.76
C TYR A 57 -15.36 5.20 18.72
N ASP A 58 -16.08 5.24 19.85
CA ASP A 58 -17.42 4.65 19.97
C ASP A 58 -18.42 5.26 18.96
N PHE A 59 -18.35 6.58 18.76
CA PHE A 59 -19.18 7.26 17.76
C PHE A 59 -18.91 6.77 16.32
N PHE A 60 -17.64 6.73 15.91
CA PHE A 60 -17.29 6.40 14.52
C PHE A 60 -17.36 4.91 14.19
N VAL A 61 -17.25 4.02 15.18
CA VAL A 61 -17.42 2.57 14.97
C VAL A 61 -18.88 2.19 14.75
N GLN A 62 -19.82 2.97 15.27
CA GLN A 62 -21.26 2.74 15.06
C GLN A 62 -21.72 3.19 13.65
N MET A 63 -20.96 4.04 12.96
CA MET A 63 -21.30 4.52 11.62
C MET A 63 -20.91 3.50 10.53
N PRO A 64 -21.83 3.12 9.60
CA PRO A 64 -21.58 2.06 8.63
C PRO A 64 -20.43 2.37 7.65
N ILE A 65 -20.18 3.66 7.38
CA ILE A 65 -19.15 4.12 6.45
C ILE A 65 -17.74 3.98 7.07
N THR A 66 -17.59 4.30 8.35
CA THR A 66 -16.27 4.34 9.04
C THR A 66 -15.96 3.09 9.83
N LYS A 67 -16.98 2.29 10.19
CA LYS A 67 -16.84 1.05 10.97
C LYS A 67 -15.78 0.11 10.42
N GLY A 68 -15.82 -0.18 9.12
CA GLY A 68 -14.89 -1.12 8.49
C GLY A 68 -13.43 -0.68 8.62
N TYR A 69 -13.18 0.63 8.51
CA TYR A 69 -11.84 1.19 8.62
C TYR A 69 -11.33 1.20 10.07
N PHE A 70 -12.16 1.61 11.03
CA PHE A 70 -11.80 1.56 12.46
C PHE A 70 -11.50 0.13 12.92
N ASN A 71 -12.33 -0.84 12.54
CA ASN A 71 -12.14 -2.25 12.89
C ASN A 71 -10.83 -2.81 12.31
N LYS A 72 -10.47 -2.40 11.08
CA LYS A 72 -9.22 -2.82 10.45
C LYS A 72 -8.00 -2.34 11.25
N VAL A 73 -7.97 -1.05 11.61
CA VAL A 73 -6.86 -0.45 12.38
C VAL A 73 -6.80 -1.01 13.80
N GLN A 74 -7.97 -1.17 14.45
CA GLN A 74 -8.09 -1.77 15.77
C GLN A 74 -7.50 -3.18 15.83
N ARG A 75 -7.86 -4.06 14.88
CA ARG A 75 -7.37 -5.44 14.85
C ARG A 75 -5.83 -5.52 14.81
N GLN A 76 -5.18 -4.53 14.18
CA GLN A 76 -3.73 -4.45 14.13
C GLN A 76 -3.11 -4.01 15.48
N PHE A 77 -3.81 -3.19 16.27
CA PHE A 77 -3.40 -2.84 17.65
C PHE A 77 -3.76 -3.90 18.69
N GLU A 78 -4.85 -4.65 18.51
CA GLU A 78 -5.25 -5.79 19.37
C GLU A 78 -4.12 -6.82 19.47
N ILE A 79 -3.50 -7.11 18.33
CA ILE A 79 -2.33 -7.98 18.21
C ILE A 79 -1.16 -7.53 19.12
N LEU A 80 -0.98 -6.23 19.32
CA LEU A 80 0.15 -5.66 20.06
C LEU A 80 -0.14 -5.49 21.56
N MET A 81 -1.42 -5.58 21.97
CA MET A 81 -1.89 -5.25 23.31
C MET A 81 -3.00 -6.20 23.74
N PRO A 82 -2.67 -7.45 24.13
CA PRO A 82 -3.69 -8.41 24.50
C PRO A 82 -4.50 -7.92 25.70
N ASP A 83 -5.81 -8.19 25.68
CA ASP A 83 -6.75 -7.97 26.78
C ASP A 83 -6.92 -6.50 27.27
N ASP A 84 -6.41 -5.49 26.55
CA ASP A 84 -6.54 -4.05 26.89
C ASP A 84 -7.37 -3.27 25.86
N THR A 85 -8.67 -3.61 25.79
CA THR A 85 -9.63 -3.02 24.83
C THR A 85 -9.64 -1.49 24.86
N LYS A 86 -9.64 -0.90 26.06
CA LYS A 86 -9.71 0.55 26.23
C LYS A 86 -8.50 1.27 25.63
N GLN A 87 -7.27 0.80 25.85
CA GLN A 87 -6.08 1.45 25.27
C GLN A 87 -5.99 1.24 23.76
N ILE A 88 -6.40 0.07 23.27
CA ILE A 88 -6.50 -0.20 21.83
C ILE A 88 -7.42 0.82 21.17
N GLU A 89 -8.63 1.00 21.70
CA GLU A 89 -9.63 1.92 21.16
C GLU A 89 -9.12 3.38 21.17
N ILE A 90 -8.48 3.81 22.26
CA ILE A 90 -7.86 5.14 22.38
C ILE A 90 -6.76 5.33 21.34
N LYS A 91 -5.86 4.35 21.16
CA LYS A 91 -4.77 4.41 20.18
C LYS A 91 -5.29 4.41 18.75
N THR A 92 -6.30 3.61 18.45
CA THR A 92 -6.96 3.58 17.15
C THR A 92 -7.59 4.94 16.85
N ALA A 93 -8.40 5.50 17.75
CA ALA A 93 -8.99 6.82 17.54
C ALA A 93 -7.93 7.91 17.39
N LYS A 94 -6.90 7.92 18.23
CA LYS A 94 -5.82 8.92 18.13
C LYS A 94 -5.10 8.85 16.78
N THR A 95 -4.82 7.65 16.27
CA THR A 95 -4.14 7.44 14.99
C THR A 95 -5.01 7.89 13.82
N ILE A 96 -6.30 7.52 13.83
CA ILE A 96 -7.24 7.87 12.76
C ILE A 96 -7.53 9.38 12.76
N MET A 97 -7.72 9.99 13.93
CA MET A 97 -7.92 11.43 14.04
C MET A 97 -6.70 12.21 13.55
N LEU A 98 -5.49 11.76 13.86
CA LEU A 98 -4.27 12.39 13.36
C LEU A 98 -4.20 12.31 11.82
N SER A 99 -4.57 11.17 11.23
CA SER A 99 -4.71 11.05 9.77
C SER A 99 -5.70 12.05 9.22
N TRP A 100 -6.92 12.07 9.73
CA TRP A 100 -7.97 12.95 9.20
C TRP A 100 -7.65 14.43 9.37
N LEU A 101 -6.92 14.81 10.43
CA LEU A 101 -6.46 16.18 10.61
C LEU A 101 -5.45 16.58 9.53
N ILE A 102 -4.49 15.71 9.22
CA ILE A 102 -3.47 15.95 8.19
C ILE A 102 -4.12 15.90 6.79
N ASP A 103 -5.00 14.93 6.54
CA ASP A 103 -5.78 14.82 5.30
C ASP A 103 -6.64 16.07 5.08
N GLY A 104 -7.33 16.54 6.13
CA GLY A 104 -8.12 17.77 6.10
C GLY A 104 -7.29 19.01 5.79
N ALA A 105 -6.10 19.14 6.40
CA ALA A 105 -5.16 20.22 6.11
C ALA A 105 -4.63 20.17 4.67
N ALA A 106 -4.29 18.97 4.16
CA ALA A 106 -3.84 18.77 2.79
C ALA A 106 -4.93 19.12 1.77
N ILE A 107 -6.15 18.63 1.98
CA ILE A 107 -7.31 18.94 1.15
C ILE A 107 -7.59 20.45 1.18
N PHE A 108 -7.59 21.08 2.36
CA PHE A 108 -7.79 22.51 2.49
C PHE A 108 -6.77 23.31 1.68
N PHE A 109 -5.48 22.95 1.78
CA PHE A 109 -4.41 23.60 1.02
C PHE A 109 -4.55 23.43 -0.50
N ILE A 110 -4.94 22.23 -0.96
CA ILE A 110 -5.13 21.93 -2.39
C ILE A 110 -6.37 22.65 -2.95
N PHE A 111 -7.48 22.67 -2.20
CA PHE A 111 -8.74 23.28 -2.64
C PHE A 111 -8.73 24.81 -2.60
N PHE A 112 -7.99 25.44 -1.67
CA PHE A 112 -7.91 26.90 -1.59
C PHE A 112 -7.21 27.52 -2.83
N ARG A 113 -6.40 26.73 -3.56
CA ARG A 113 -5.70 27.22 -4.75
C ARG A 113 -6.66 27.48 -5.92
N LYS A 114 -7.27 26.43 -6.50
CA LYS A 114 -8.36 26.46 -7.50
C LYS A 114 -9.01 25.06 -7.63
N PRO A 115 -10.34 24.90 -7.67
CA PRO A 115 -10.95 23.60 -7.92
C PRO A 115 -10.70 23.14 -9.36
N SER A 116 -10.09 21.96 -9.53
CA SER A 116 -9.82 21.34 -10.83
C SER A 116 -9.89 19.81 -10.69
N LEU A 117 -10.12 19.10 -11.81
CA LEU A 117 -10.08 17.63 -11.83
C LEU A 117 -8.73 17.09 -11.34
N TYR A 118 -7.63 17.77 -11.71
CA TYR A 118 -6.29 17.45 -11.20
C TYR A 118 -6.22 17.57 -9.68
N ASN A 119 -6.70 18.67 -9.10
CA ASN A 119 -6.68 18.88 -7.64
C ASN A 119 -7.60 17.90 -6.90
N ALA A 120 -8.70 17.46 -7.50
CA ALA A 120 -9.55 16.40 -6.95
C ALA A 120 -8.83 15.03 -6.92
N ILE A 121 -8.20 14.63 -8.05
CA ILE A 121 -7.42 13.39 -8.13
C ILE A 121 -6.22 13.42 -7.17
N LEU A 122 -5.53 14.55 -7.11
CA LEU A 122 -4.41 14.79 -6.19
C LEU A 122 -4.86 14.63 -4.73
N SER A 123 -6.00 15.22 -4.36
CA SER A 123 -6.56 15.13 -2.99
C SER A 123 -6.90 13.69 -2.60
N ILE A 124 -7.58 12.94 -3.48
CA ILE A 124 -7.90 11.53 -3.25
C ILE A 124 -6.63 10.69 -3.09
N THR A 125 -5.63 10.97 -3.93
CA THR A 125 -4.34 10.28 -3.91
C THR A 125 -3.58 10.52 -2.60
N TYR A 126 -3.52 11.77 -2.14
CA TYR A 126 -2.89 12.12 -0.87
C TYR A 126 -3.65 11.55 0.33
N LEU A 127 -4.99 11.60 0.34
CA LEU A 127 -5.81 10.97 1.38
C LEU A 127 -5.47 9.49 1.53
N TYR A 128 -5.38 8.75 0.41
CA TYR A 128 -5.00 7.35 0.43
C TYR A 128 -3.58 7.13 0.97
N PHE A 129 -2.60 7.95 0.58
CA PHE A 129 -1.21 7.77 0.99
C PHE A 129 -0.93 8.18 2.44
N ILE A 130 -1.36 9.37 2.84
CA ILE A 130 -1.15 9.92 4.18
C ILE A 130 -1.77 8.98 5.22
N ASN A 131 -3.00 8.53 4.96
CA ASN A 131 -3.71 7.62 5.86
C ASN A 131 -2.98 6.30 6.08
N ASN A 132 -2.57 5.64 4.99
CA ASN A 132 -1.84 4.38 5.09
C ASN A 132 -0.48 4.57 5.80
N GLN A 133 0.23 5.66 5.51
CA GLN A 133 1.54 5.95 6.12
C GLN A 133 1.43 6.24 7.62
N ILE A 134 0.45 7.01 8.06
CA ILE A 134 0.27 7.32 9.50
C ILE A 134 -0.08 6.06 10.29
N VAL A 135 -0.98 5.23 9.77
CA VAL A 135 -1.33 3.94 10.41
C VAL A 135 -0.10 3.04 10.49
N TYR A 136 0.63 2.88 9.38
CA TYR A 136 1.86 2.09 9.34
C TYR A 136 2.90 2.58 10.36
N LEU A 137 3.19 3.88 10.40
CA LEU A 137 4.17 4.47 11.33
C LEU A 137 3.75 4.29 12.79
N ALA A 138 2.46 4.41 13.10
CA ALA A 138 1.94 4.23 14.45
C ALA A 138 2.07 2.77 14.93
N LEU A 139 1.82 1.81 14.03
CA LEU A 139 1.95 0.38 14.30
C LEU A 139 3.41 -0.03 14.42
N ASP A 140 4.26 0.36 13.46
CA ASP A 140 5.68 0.02 13.47
C ASP A 140 6.39 0.60 14.70
N LYS A 141 6.09 1.85 15.07
CA LYS A 141 6.59 2.44 16.32
C LYS A 141 6.15 1.66 17.56
N SER A 142 4.90 1.17 17.57
CA SER A 142 4.37 0.40 18.71
C SER A 142 5.02 -0.99 18.78
N ASP A 143 5.22 -1.64 17.64
CA ASP A 143 5.88 -2.96 17.55
C ASP A 143 7.38 -2.86 17.90
N LEU A 144 8.09 -1.87 17.40
CA LEU A 144 9.50 -1.62 17.73
C LEU A 144 9.69 -1.26 19.22
N LYS A 145 8.75 -0.49 19.80
CA LYS A 145 8.73 -0.24 21.25
C LYS A 145 8.56 -1.55 22.03
N LEU A 146 7.64 -2.42 21.60
CA LEU A 146 7.39 -3.72 22.24
C LEU A 146 8.64 -4.61 22.17
N LEU A 147 9.33 -4.70 21.02
CA LEU A 147 10.57 -5.46 20.87
C LEU A 147 11.69 -4.96 21.81
N LYS A 148 11.89 -3.64 21.91
CA LYS A 148 12.87 -3.05 22.85
C LYS A 148 12.52 -3.35 24.30
N GLN A 149 11.24 -3.30 24.65
CA GLN A 149 10.78 -3.69 25.98
C GLN A 149 11.06 -5.18 26.25
N PHE A 150 10.92 -6.06 25.24
CA PHE A 150 11.23 -7.48 25.36
C PHE A 150 12.73 -7.75 25.62
N ASP A 151 13.65 -7.04 24.96
CA ASP A 151 15.09 -7.15 25.27
C ASP A 151 15.36 -6.81 26.76
N LYS A 152 14.78 -5.73 27.27
CA LYS A 152 14.89 -5.34 28.69
C LYS A 152 14.28 -6.39 29.62
N PHE A 153 13.11 -6.91 29.28
CA PHE A 153 12.43 -7.97 30.04
C PHE A 153 13.28 -9.25 30.11
N PHE A 154 13.79 -9.77 28.99
CA PHE A 154 14.62 -10.97 28.99
C PHE A 154 15.91 -10.81 29.78
N ARG A 155 16.51 -9.62 29.77
CA ARG A 155 17.65 -9.32 30.64
C ARG A 155 17.28 -9.42 32.12
N ASN A 156 16.11 -8.93 32.51
CA ASN A 156 15.66 -8.97 33.90
C ASN A 156 15.27 -10.38 34.33
N VAL A 157 14.50 -11.12 33.53
CA VAL A 157 14.14 -12.52 33.80
C VAL A 157 15.40 -13.36 33.95
N ARG A 158 16.39 -13.20 33.06
CA ARG A 158 17.66 -13.93 33.16
C ARG A 158 18.39 -13.65 34.48
N ARG A 159 18.34 -12.41 34.99
CA ARG A 159 18.96 -12.04 36.26
C ARG A 159 18.25 -12.71 37.44
N TYR A 160 16.92 -12.55 37.55
CA TYR A 160 16.16 -13.15 38.64
C TYR A 160 16.21 -14.68 38.61
N TYR A 161 16.11 -15.28 37.42
CA TYR A 161 16.30 -16.72 37.27
C TYR A 161 17.69 -17.20 37.69
N GLN A 162 18.74 -16.39 37.49
CA GLN A 162 20.08 -16.73 37.97
C GLN A 162 20.19 -16.68 39.50
N GLU A 163 19.35 -15.88 40.17
CA GLU A 163 19.35 -15.73 41.63
C GLU A 163 18.71 -16.93 42.34
N HIS A 164 17.56 -17.41 41.86
CA HIS A 164 16.79 -18.45 42.56
C HIS A 164 16.33 -19.64 41.69
N GLY A 165 16.55 -19.61 40.37
CA GLY A 165 16.27 -20.75 39.48
C GLY A 165 14.79 -21.07 39.21
N MET A 166 13.86 -20.22 39.64
CA MET A 166 12.42 -20.40 39.43
C MET A 166 11.93 -19.47 38.33
N ILE A 167 11.30 -19.99 37.28
CA ILE A 167 10.95 -19.20 36.09
C ILE A 167 9.71 -18.33 36.29
N ASP A 168 8.70 -18.88 36.94
CA ASP A 168 7.45 -18.20 37.29
C ASP A 168 7.72 -16.99 38.21
N GLU A 169 8.49 -17.19 39.28
CA GLU A 169 8.89 -16.10 40.18
C GLU A 169 9.79 -15.06 39.47
N ALA A 170 10.74 -15.51 38.65
CA ALA A 170 11.60 -14.60 37.90
C ALA A 170 10.80 -13.72 36.93
N ILE A 171 9.70 -14.25 36.36
CA ILE A 171 8.75 -13.48 35.55
C ILE A 171 7.91 -12.55 36.43
N HIS A 172 7.44 -13.04 37.57
CA HIS A 172 6.64 -12.26 38.53
C HIS A 172 7.37 -10.99 38.97
N GLU A 173 8.62 -11.12 39.40
CA GLU A 173 9.44 -9.99 39.87
C GLU A 173 9.64 -8.91 38.80
N THR A 174 9.61 -9.27 37.51
CA THR A 174 9.68 -8.25 36.45
C THR A 174 8.42 -7.40 36.31
N LEU A 175 7.26 -7.85 36.81
CA LEU A 175 5.97 -7.16 36.63
C LEU A 175 5.91 -5.81 37.35
N GLU A 176 6.63 -5.67 38.45
CA GLU A 176 6.70 -4.42 39.23
C GLU A 176 7.27 -3.26 38.40
N HIS A 177 8.27 -3.56 37.57
CA HIS A 177 8.99 -2.59 36.75
C HIS A 177 8.62 -2.64 35.26
N ALA A 178 7.64 -3.47 34.89
CA ALA A 178 7.21 -3.63 33.51
C ALA A 178 6.39 -2.42 33.02
N GLU A 179 6.79 -1.86 31.89
CA GLU A 179 6.09 -0.76 31.23
C GLU A 179 4.96 -1.26 30.32
N HIS A 180 4.04 -0.38 29.92
CA HIS A 180 3.06 -0.70 28.87
C HIS A 180 3.68 -0.56 27.45
N PRO A 181 3.40 -1.46 26.49
CA PRO A 181 2.48 -2.61 26.54
C PRO A 181 3.04 -3.94 27.05
N ILE A 182 4.36 -4.09 27.25
CA ILE A 182 4.94 -5.40 27.59
C ILE A 182 4.35 -6.03 28.86
N LYS A 183 3.95 -5.21 29.85
CA LYS A 183 3.32 -5.68 31.09
C LYS A 183 2.11 -6.59 30.82
N LEU A 184 1.32 -6.32 29.78
CA LEU A 184 0.17 -7.14 29.40
C LEU A 184 0.60 -8.55 29.03
N HIS A 185 1.62 -8.67 28.17
CA HIS A 185 2.19 -9.95 27.76
C HIS A 185 2.82 -10.69 28.93
N ILE A 186 3.63 -10.02 29.76
CA ILE A 186 4.26 -10.64 30.94
C ILE A 186 3.20 -11.16 31.89
N SER A 187 2.16 -10.36 32.18
CA SER A 187 1.10 -10.76 33.10
C SER A 187 0.31 -11.97 32.59
N LYS A 188 0.06 -12.03 31.27
CA LYS A 188 -0.58 -13.17 30.63
C LYS A 188 0.29 -14.42 30.70
N ILE A 189 1.58 -14.30 30.41
CA ILE A 189 2.54 -15.41 30.46
C ILE A 189 2.64 -15.95 31.89
N HIS A 190 2.81 -15.07 32.88
CA HIS A 190 2.82 -15.47 34.29
C HIS A 190 1.54 -16.22 34.67
N LYS A 191 0.36 -15.71 34.27
CA LYS A 191 -0.92 -16.37 34.52
C LYS A 191 -1.00 -17.77 33.88
N ILE A 192 -0.44 -17.94 32.69
CA ILE A 192 -0.41 -19.26 32.01
C ILE A 192 0.49 -20.23 32.78
N LEU A 193 1.67 -19.79 33.20
CA LEU A 193 2.65 -20.63 33.91
C LEU A 193 2.21 -21.00 35.33
N THR A 194 1.30 -20.23 35.93
CA THR A 194 0.74 -20.49 37.27
C THR A 194 -0.60 -21.22 37.24
N ASN A 195 -1.11 -21.56 36.04
CA ASN A 195 -2.36 -22.29 35.91
C ASN A 195 -2.15 -23.80 36.08
N GLU A 196 -3.20 -24.53 36.44
CA GLU A 196 -3.16 -25.99 36.58
C GLU A 196 -2.86 -26.69 35.24
N ASP A 197 -3.51 -26.22 34.16
CA ASP A 197 -3.27 -26.70 32.79
C ASP A 197 -2.46 -25.68 31.98
N ILE A 198 -1.13 -25.77 32.14
CA ILE A 198 -0.18 -24.89 31.46
C ILE A 198 -0.19 -25.12 29.94
N GLU A 199 -0.34 -26.37 29.50
CA GLU A 199 -0.19 -26.75 28.09
C GLU A 199 -1.37 -26.25 27.25
N GLU A 200 -2.60 -26.49 27.70
CA GLU A 200 -3.80 -26.07 26.99
C GLU A 200 -3.86 -24.54 26.88
N GLU A 201 -3.59 -23.83 27.98
CA GLU A 201 -3.61 -22.36 28.00
C GLU A 201 -2.45 -21.75 27.20
N ALA A 202 -1.27 -22.38 27.21
CA ALA A 202 -0.16 -21.96 26.36
C ALA A 202 -0.49 -22.16 24.87
N ALA A 203 -1.15 -23.27 24.50
CA ALA A 203 -1.58 -23.53 23.14
C ALA A 203 -2.60 -22.46 22.67
N LYS A 204 -3.64 -22.20 23.46
CA LYS A 204 -4.64 -21.14 23.19
C LYS A 204 -3.99 -19.77 23.00
N TYR A 205 -2.99 -19.45 23.83
CA TYR A 205 -2.31 -18.16 23.72
C TYR A 205 -1.39 -18.10 22.48
N LYS A 206 -0.67 -19.18 22.16
CA LYS A 206 0.19 -19.27 20.97
C LYS A 206 -0.60 -19.08 19.68
N GLU A 207 -1.81 -19.61 19.55
CA GLU A 207 -2.62 -19.40 18.34
C GLU A 207 -2.94 -17.92 18.07
N ASN A 208 -3.06 -17.12 19.13
CA ASN A 208 -3.52 -15.74 19.06
C ASN A 208 -2.38 -14.70 19.02
N ILE A 209 -1.13 -15.08 19.31
CA ILE A 209 0.03 -14.17 19.28
C ILE A 209 0.77 -14.24 17.94
N PRO A 210 0.93 -13.14 17.21
CA PRO A 210 1.73 -13.15 15.98
C PRO A 210 3.23 -12.91 16.22
N ASN A 211 3.63 -12.39 17.38
CA ASN A 211 5.04 -12.12 17.66
C ASN A 211 5.80 -13.43 17.99
N ARG A 212 6.71 -13.83 17.10
CA ARG A 212 7.53 -15.05 17.24
C ARG A 212 8.32 -15.09 18.54
N PHE A 213 8.87 -13.96 19.01
CA PHE A 213 9.74 -13.95 20.19
C PHE A 213 8.97 -14.23 21.48
N ILE A 214 7.71 -13.77 21.54
CA ILE A 214 6.81 -14.05 22.67
C ILE A 214 6.46 -15.54 22.68
N LYS A 215 6.09 -16.09 21.51
CA LYS A 215 5.82 -17.52 21.34
C LYS A 215 7.01 -18.36 21.79
N THR A 216 8.22 -18.01 21.35
CA THR A 216 9.46 -18.68 21.73
C THR A 216 9.76 -18.57 23.21
N PHE A 217 9.58 -17.40 23.82
CA PHE A 217 9.81 -17.26 25.26
C PHE A 217 8.81 -18.08 26.10
N LEU A 218 7.52 -18.02 25.75
CA LEU A 218 6.49 -18.83 26.40
C LEU A 218 6.80 -20.32 26.25
N ALA A 219 7.18 -20.73 25.05
CA ALA A 219 7.60 -22.10 24.75
C ALA A 219 8.71 -22.60 25.68
N LEU A 220 9.80 -21.82 25.77
CA LEU A 220 10.92 -22.13 26.64
C LEU A 220 10.51 -22.19 28.11
N SER A 221 9.64 -21.26 28.54
CA SER A 221 9.18 -21.20 29.94
C SER A 221 8.35 -22.43 30.31
N VAL A 222 7.43 -22.86 29.43
CA VAL A 222 6.62 -24.08 29.63
C VAL A 222 7.51 -25.33 29.69
N ILE A 223 8.51 -25.41 28.81
CA ILE A 223 9.49 -26.51 28.81
C ILE A 223 10.19 -26.62 30.18
N ILE A 224 10.62 -25.49 30.74
CA ILE A 224 11.36 -25.49 32.02
C ILE A 224 10.44 -25.82 33.17
N MET A 225 9.21 -25.33 33.16
CA MET A 225 8.20 -25.71 34.15
C MET A 225 7.94 -27.22 34.15
N LYS A 226 7.93 -27.86 32.97
CA LYS A 226 7.61 -29.28 32.81
C LYS A 226 8.79 -30.21 33.05
N TYR A 227 9.94 -29.89 32.48
CA TYR A 227 11.10 -30.79 32.42
C TYR A 227 12.26 -30.33 33.31
N GLY A 228 12.16 -29.16 33.92
CA GLY A 228 13.28 -28.52 34.60
C GLY A 228 14.31 -27.95 33.63
N ASP A 229 15.36 -27.36 34.19
CA ASP A 229 16.44 -26.75 33.44
C ASP A 229 17.68 -27.64 33.43
N LYS A 230 18.04 -28.13 32.24
CA LYS A 230 19.23 -28.96 32.04
C LYS A 230 20.48 -28.09 31.97
N LYS A 231 21.61 -28.63 32.42
CA LYS A 231 22.93 -28.02 32.22
C LYS A 231 23.64 -28.65 31.02
N VAL A 232 24.01 -27.83 30.05
CA VAL A 232 24.85 -28.19 28.89
C VAL A 232 26.14 -27.40 29.03
N ASP A 233 27.29 -28.05 28.98
CA ASP A 233 28.62 -27.42 29.18
C ASP A 233 28.71 -26.56 30.46
N ASN A 234 28.18 -27.07 31.58
CA ASN A 234 28.07 -26.36 32.87
C ASN A 234 27.22 -25.06 32.85
N GLN A 235 26.47 -24.79 31.78
CA GLN A 235 25.57 -23.64 31.68
C GLN A 235 24.10 -24.09 31.66
N SER A 236 23.24 -23.31 32.31
CA SER A 236 21.78 -23.49 32.23
C SER A 236 21.34 -23.39 30.76
N LEU A 237 20.62 -24.41 30.28
CA LEU A 237 20.07 -24.44 28.94
C LEU A 237 19.10 -23.27 28.75
N PHE A 238 18.28 -22.97 29.75
CA PHE A 238 17.39 -21.81 29.70
C PHE A 238 18.12 -20.50 29.57
N MET A 239 19.12 -20.23 30.42
CA MET A 239 19.88 -18.98 30.37
C MET A 239 20.59 -18.82 29.02
N THR A 240 21.04 -19.92 28.45
CA THR A 240 21.68 -19.98 27.14
C THR A 240 20.65 -19.66 26.06
N ASN A 241 19.47 -20.27 26.10
CA ASN A 241 18.33 -19.99 25.22
C ASN A 241 17.82 -18.54 25.31
N LEU A 242 17.74 -17.96 26.51
CA LEU A 242 17.40 -16.53 26.69
C LEU A 242 18.46 -15.61 26.09
N LYS A 243 19.74 -15.93 26.23
CA LYS A 243 20.83 -15.18 25.58
C LYS A 243 20.64 -15.19 24.07
N TYR A 244 20.30 -16.34 23.48
CA TYR A 244 20.09 -16.45 22.04
C TYR A 244 18.85 -15.70 21.56
N LEU A 245 17.72 -15.87 22.24
CA LEU A 245 16.49 -15.16 21.92
C LEU A 245 16.70 -13.64 21.96
N ARG A 246 17.46 -13.17 22.95
CA ARG A 246 17.84 -11.77 23.07
C ARG A 246 18.75 -11.31 21.93
N GLN A 247 19.72 -12.11 21.49
CA GLN A 247 20.55 -11.79 20.33
C GLN A 247 19.72 -11.63 19.05
N GLU A 248 18.76 -12.52 18.81
CA GLU A 248 17.86 -12.43 17.67
C GLU A 248 16.96 -11.19 17.70
N ILE A 249 16.41 -10.85 18.87
CA ILE A 249 15.65 -9.60 19.05
C ILE A 249 16.53 -8.39 18.70
N ASN A 250 17.78 -8.36 19.15
CA ASN A 250 18.67 -7.24 18.88
C ASN A 250 19.01 -7.12 17.38
N ILE A 251 19.26 -8.24 16.70
CA ILE A 251 19.44 -8.24 15.24
C ILE A 251 18.19 -7.68 14.55
N GLU A 252 16.99 -8.10 14.97
CA GLU A 252 15.72 -7.60 14.42
C GLU A 252 15.51 -6.10 14.68
N ILE A 253 15.78 -5.63 15.90
CA ILE A 253 15.66 -4.20 16.27
C ILE A 253 16.59 -3.37 15.40
N VAL A 254 17.87 -3.73 15.33
CA VAL A 254 18.88 -3.00 14.53
C VAL A 254 18.49 -2.99 13.06
N ASN A 255 18.03 -4.13 12.53
CA ASN A 255 17.59 -4.22 11.15
C ASN A 255 16.40 -3.29 10.86
N ARG A 256 15.39 -3.28 11.73
CA ARG A 256 14.22 -2.40 11.58
C ARG A 256 14.55 -0.93 11.73
N GLU A 257 15.43 -0.57 12.67
CA GLU A 257 15.89 0.81 12.81
C GLU A 257 16.66 1.27 11.57
N LYS A 258 17.54 0.41 11.02
CA LYS A 258 18.25 0.66 9.75
C LYS A 258 17.27 0.84 8.59
N ILE A 259 16.29 -0.04 8.43
CA ILE A 259 15.24 0.09 7.40
C ILE A 259 14.46 1.40 7.59
N ASN A 260 14.04 1.72 8.80
CA ASN A 260 13.30 2.95 9.09
C ASN A 260 14.10 4.21 8.77
N PHE A 261 15.40 4.20 9.07
CA PHE A 261 16.31 5.29 8.73
C PHE A 261 16.50 5.42 7.21
N LEU A 262 16.83 4.32 6.52
CA LEU A 262 17.11 4.31 5.09
C LEU A 262 15.86 4.61 4.22
N PHE A 263 14.68 4.20 4.68
CA PHE A 263 13.41 4.48 4.00
C PHE A 263 12.77 5.82 4.44
N SER A 264 13.39 6.53 5.38
CA SER A 264 12.90 7.82 5.83
C SER A 264 12.87 8.80 4.65
N GLY A 265 11.71 9.42 4.42
CA GLY A 265 11.55 10.43 3.36
C GLY A 265 11.44 9.89 1.92
N LEU A 266 11.75 8.61 1.63
CA LEU A 266 11.62 8.06 0.26
C LEU A 266 10.19 8.16 -0.27
N VAL A 267 9.20 7.89 0.59
CA VAL A 267 7.78 8.06 0.26
C VAL A 267 7.47 9.52 -0.07
N PHE A 268 8.01 10.46 0.69
CA PHE A 268 7.80 11.89 0.43
C PHE A 268 8.41 12.31 -0.91
N ILE A 269 9.65 11.89 -1.21
CA ILE A 269 10.33 12.18 -2.49
C ILE A 269 9.51 11.63 -3.67
N ALA A 270 8.96 10.42 -3.55
CA ALA A 270 8.13 9.82 -4.60
C ALA A 270 6.84 10.62 -4.89
N LEU A 271 6.22 11.19 -3.85
CA LEU A 271 4.96 11.93 -3.95
C LEU A 271 5.14 13.41 -4.30
N MET A 272 6.31 13.98 -4.03
CA MET A 272 6.59 15.40 -4.23
C MET A 272 6.27 15.89 -5.66
N PRO A 273 6.66 15.19 -6.75
CA PRO A 273 6.46 15.69 -8.11
C PRO A 273 5.00 15.95 -8.50
N ILE A 274 4.08 15.06 -8.10
CA ILE A 274 2.66 15.19 -8.44
C ILE A 274 2.01 16.40 -7.78
N LEU A 275 2.57 16.96 -6.69
CA LEU A 275 2.09 18.18 -6.06
C LEU A 275 2.38 19.42 -6.91
N PHE A 276 3.48 19.40 -7.65
CA PHE A 276 3.99 20.58 -8.37
C PHE A 276 3.67 20.59 -9.86
N LEU A 277 3.07 19.55 -10.44
CA LEU A 277 2.78 19.50 -11.89
C LEU A 277 2.01 20.73 -12.38
N GLN A 278 0.92 21.12 -11.72
CA GLN A 278 0.17 22.31 -12.13
C GLN A 278 0.95 23.62 -11.88
N ALA A 279 1.80 23.66 -10.86
CA ALA A 279 2.65 24.82 -10.61
C ALA A 279 3.72 24.97 -11.71
N ILE A 280 4.36 23.88 -12.10
CA ILE A 280 5.33 23.80 -13.19
C ILE A 280 4.66 24.20 -14.51
N GLN A 281 3.49 23.64 -14.81
CA GLN A 281 2.71 23.97 -16.00
C GLN A 281 2.42 25.48 -16.06
N ASN A 282 1.90 26.06 -14.99
CA ASN A 282 1.54 27.48 -14.98
C ASN A 282 2.77 28.38 -15.11
N TRP A 283 3.86 28.04 -14.43
CA TRP A 283 5.14 28.76 -14.55
C TRP A 283 5.69 28.67 -15.98
N ALA A 284 5.72 27.47 -16.55
CA ALA A 284 6.23 27.25 -17.90
C ALA A 284 5.43 28.02 -18.95
N ILE A 285 4.09 28.01 -18.85
CA ILE A 285 3.21 28.79 -19.74
C ILE A 285 3.39 30.31 -19.54
N SER A 286 3.62 30.76 -18.30
CA SER A 286 3.89 32.19 -18.05
C SER A 286 5.24 32.65 -18.61
N SER A 287 6.23 31.76 -18.66
CA SER A 287 7.55 32.03 -19.23
C SER A 287 7.52 31.98 -20.77
N PHE A 288 6.84 30.98 -21.34
CA PHE A 288 6.70 30.78 -22.78
C PHE A 288 5.26 30.41 -23.13
N SER A 289 4.53 31.35 -23.75
CA SER A 289 3.13 31.15 -24.11
C SER A 289 2.90 30.03 -25.11
N GLY A 290 3.88 29.72 -25.97
CA GLY A 290 3.83 28.61 -26.94
C GLY A 290 3.65 27.23 -26.28
N LEU A 291 4.15 27.07 -25.05
CA LEU A 291 4.01 25.82 -24.28
C LEU A 291 2.56 25.48 -23.90
N LYS A 292 1.63 26.43 -24.06
CA LYS A 292 0.20 26.19 -23.84
C LYS A 292 -0.32 25.04 -24.72
N TYR A 293 0.15 24.92 -25.96
CA TYR A 293 -0.21 23.81 -26.85
C TYR A 293 0.26 22.46 -26.34
N PHE A 294 1.47 22.41 -25.80
CA PHE A 294 2.02 21.18 -25.24
C PHE A 294 1.22 20.75 -24.00
N TYR A 295 1.07 21.65 -23.01
CA TYR A 295 0.51 21.29 -21.70
C TYR A 295 -1.00 21.05 -21.73
N TYR A 296 -1.77 21.80 -22.52
CA TYR A 296 -3.21 21.56 -22.69
C TYR A 296 -3.53 20.57 -23.82
N GLY A 297 -2.53 20.23 -24.64
CA GLY A 297 -2.66 19.20 -25.67
C GLY A 297 -2.65 17.78 -25.11
N ALA A 298 -2.86 16.82 -26.01
CA ALA A 298 -2.90 15.39 -25.67
C ALA A 298 -1.62 14.93 -24.95
N PHE A 299 -0.46 15.42 -25.38
CA PHE A 299 0.83 15.04 -24.80
C PHE A 299 0.99 15.49 -23.35
N GLY A 300 0.65 16.74 -23.02
CA GLY A 300 0.71 17.25 -21.65
C GLY A 300 -0.22 16.51 -20.69
N ILE A 301 -1.43 16.16 -21.14
CA ILE A 301 -2.38 15.37 -20.35
C ILE A 301 -1.86 13.93 -20.17
N LEU A 302 -1.37 13.28 -21.24
CA LEU A 302 -0.83 11.92 -21.18
C LEU A 302 0.40 11.82 -20.27
N THR A 303 1.34 12.77 -20.36
CA THR A 303 2.52 12.82 -19.49
C THR A 303 2.14 13.05 -18.03
N MET A 304 1.16 13.90 -17.75
CA MET A 304 0.63 14.09 -16.39
C MET A 304 0.06 12.77 -15.84
N VAL A 305 -0.77 12.06 -16.60
CA VAL A 305 -1.33 10.75 -16.20
C VAL A 305 -0.23 9.73 -15.98
N LEU A 306 0.77 9.68 -16.86
CA LEU A 306 1.93 8.79 -16.74
C LEU A 306 2.69 9.05 -15.42
N ILE A 307 2.92 10.31 -15.06
CA ILE A 307 3.60 10.67 -13.79
C ILE A 307 2.78 10.21 -12.58
N PHE A 308 1.45 10.35 -12.60
CA PHE A 308 0.59 9.80 -11.54
C PHE A 308 0.72 8.27 -11.42
N ILE A 309 0.69 7.56 -12.54
CA ILE A 309 0.84 6.09 -12.56
C ILE A 309 2.19 5.68 -11.98
N ILE A 310 3.28 6.31 -12.44
CA ILE A 310 4.64 6.04 -11.93
C ILE A 310 4.71 6.34 -10.43
N THR A 311 4.12 7.44 -9.97
CA THR A 311 4.05 7.80 -8.55
C THR A 311 3.33 6.74 -7.70
N ILE A 312 2.18 6.24 -8.16
CA ILE A 312 1.44 5.19 -7.45
C ILE A 312 2.25 3.89 -7.39
N ILE A 313 2.92 3.52 -8.49
CA ILE A 313 3.76 2.32 -8.57
C ILE A 313 4.97 2.46 -7.62
N SER A 314 5.66 3.61 -7.65
CA SER A 314 6.76 3.93 -6.76
C SER A 314 6.34 3.86 -5.29
N TYR A 315 5.23 4.52 -4.92
CA TYR A 315 4.68 4.48 -3.57
C TYR A 315 4.43 3.04 -3.09
N LYS A 316 3.71 2.25 -3.90
CA LYS A 316 3.39 0.85 -3.55
C LYS A 316 4.64 0.02 -3.40
N THR A 317 5.61 0.19 -4.29
CA THR A 317 6.87 -0.56 -4.25
C THR A 317 7.69 -0.20 -3.01
N ILE A 318 7.86 1.10 -2.71
CA ILE A 318 8.58 1.55 -1.51
C ILE A 318 7.92 1.02 -0.23
N THR A 319 6.60 1.17 -0.12
CA THR A 319 5.85 0.69 1.06
C THR A 319 6.01 -0.82 1.23
N HIS A 320 5.91 -1.55 0.13
CA HIS A 320 6.04 -3.00 0.14
C HIS A 320 7.47 -3.51 0.44
N LEU A 321 8.50 -2.79 0.00
CA LEU A 321 9.89 -3.11 0.34
C LEU A 321 10.22 -2.81 1.81
N LYS A 322 9.57 -1.78 2.38
CA LYS A 322 9.69 -1.36 3.78
C LYS A 322 8.94 -2.29 4.74
N GLU A 323 7.76 -2.75 4.34
CA GLU A 323 6.98 -3.71 5.12
C GLU A 323 7.75 -5.04 5.25
N ASN A 324 8.00 -5.45 6.49
CA ASN A 324 8.31 -6.86 6.75
C ASN A 324 7.06 -7.66 6.40
N LEU A 325 7.24 -8.73 5.63
CA LEU A 325 6.21 -9.61 5.07
C LEU A 325 5.31 -10.21 6.16
N ARG A 326 4.41 -9.41 6.74
CA ARG A 326 3.25 -9.94 7.44
C ARG A 326 2.32 -10.41 6.34
N ILE A 327 2.24 -11.72 6.17
CA ILE A 327 1.27 -12.35 5.27
C ILE A 327 -0.11 -12.04 5.86
N GLU A 328 -0.69 -10.89 5.48
CA GLU A 328 -2.10 -10.64 5.74
C GLU A 328 -2.90 -11.59 4.85
N VAL A 329 -3.75 -12.40 5.47
CA VAL A 329 -4.76 -13.19 4.75
C VAL A 329 -5.72 -12.19 4.11
N LYS A 330 -5.55 -11.94 2.81
CA LYS A 330 -6.38 -11.00 2.06
C LYS A 330 -7.79 -11.57 1.94
N SER A 331 -8.79 -10.81 2.42
CA SER A 331 -10.20 -11.12 2.19
C SER A 331 -10.69 -10.44 0.91
N TYR A 332 -11.04 -11.21 -0.11
CA TYR A 332 -11.49 -10.69 -1.41
C TYR A 332 -13.02 -10.60 -1.51
N VAL A 333 -13.67 -9.89 -0.58
CA VAL A 333 -15.13 -9.85 -0.44
C VAL A 333 -15.86 -9.45 -1.73
N ILE A 334 -15.37 -8.42 -2.43
CA ILE A 334 -16.00 -7.93 -3.67
C ILE A 334 -15.87 -8.96 -4.80
N ILE A 335 -14.69 -9.57 -4.94
CA ILE A 335 -14.45 -10.57 -5.99
C ILE A 335 -15.32 -11.79 -5.74
N ASP A 336 -15.39 -12.23 -4.48
CA ASP A 336 -16.19 -13.39 -4.08
C ASP A 336 -17.67 -13.17 -4.41
N TYR A 337 -18.24 -12.03 -4.00
CA TYR A 337 -19.63 -11.65 -4.28
C TYR A 337 -19.98 -11.72 -5.78
N PHE A 338 -19.17 -11.09 -6.65
CA PHE A 338 -19.45 -11.08 -8.09
C PHE A 338 -19.22 -12.44 -8.76
N THR A 339 -18.29 -13.25 -8.26
CA THR A 339 -18.02 -14.59 -8.81
C THR A 339 -19.06 -15.64 -8.43
N GLN A 340 -19.88 -15.36 -7.41
CA GLN A 340 -21.00 -16.22 -7.01
C GLN A 340 -22.26 -15.98 -7.85
N VAL A 341 -22.34 -14.88 -8.60
CA VAL A 341 -23.46 -14.61 -9.51
C VAL A 341 -23.50 -15.71 -10.61
N PRO A 342 -24.61 -16.45 -10.78
CA PRO A 342 -24.64 -17.67 -11.58
C PRO A 342 -24.29 -17.45 -13.05
N ILE A 343 -24.70 -16.31 -13.62
CA ILE A 343 -24.39 -15.95 -15.02
C ILE A 343 -22.88 -15.74 -15.20
N VAL A 344 -22.27 -14.96 -14.28
CA VAL A 344 -20.84 -14.66 -14.30
C VAL A 344 -20.03 -15.94 -14.08
N LYS A 345 -20.42 -16.72 -13.07
CA LYS A 345 -19.79 -18.00 -12.74
C LYS A 345 -19.77 -18.96 -13.92
N LYS A 346 -20.92 -19.20 -14.55
CA LYS A 346 -21.06 -20.09 -15.72
C LYS A 346 -20.16 -19.65 -16.88
N HIS A 347 -20.07 -18.34 -17.14
CA HIS A 347 -19.20 -17.83 -18.20
C HIS A 347 -17.71 -18.05 -17.90
N LEU A 348 -17.29 -17.76 -16.66
CA LEU A 348 -15.90 -17.97 -16.23
C LEU A 348 -15.50 -19.45 -16.21
N GLU A 349 -16.39 -20.32 -15.74
CA GLU A 349 -16.18 -21.78 -15.72
C GLU A 349 -16.04 -22.33 -17.14
N ASN A 350 -16.88 -21.90 -18.08
CA ASN A 350 -16.75 -22.30 -19.49
C ASN A 350 -15.38 -21.95 -20.07
N ILE A 351 -14.84 -20.76 -19.75
CA ILE A 351 -13.50 -20.33 -20.19
C ILE A 351 -12.40 -21.22 -19.59
N LEU A 352 -12.51 -21.56 -18.30
CA LEU A 352 -11.51 -22.38 -17.60
C LEU A 352 -11.57 -23.84 -18.02
N ASN A 353 -12.76 -24.40 -18.19
CA ASN A 353 -12.99 -25.79 -18.56
C ASN A 353 -12.49 -26.06 -19.99
N LYS A 354 -12.62 -25.08 -20.89
CA LYS A 354 -12.06 -25.17 -22.26
C LYS A 354 -10.54 -25.37 -22.27
N ASN A 355 -9.81 -24.96 -21.23
CA ASN A 355 -8.36 -25.07 -21.11
C ASN A 355 -7.92 -25.70 -19.78
N TYR A 356 -8.46 -26.89 -19.46
CA TYR A 356 -8.25 -27.56 -18.17
C TYR A 356 -6.77 -27.67 -17.74
N GLY A 357 -5.86 -28.01 -18.66
CA GLY A 357 -4.42 -28.11 -18.35
C GLY A 357 -3.78 -26.77 -17.90
N LYS A 358 -4.21 -25.64 -18.47
CA LYS A 358 -3.76 -24.30 -18.04
C LYS A 358 -4.36 -23.93 -16.69
N THR A 359 -5.62 -24.31 -16.44
CA THR A 359 -6.29 -24.13 -15.16
C THR A 359 -5.57 -24.87 -14.03
N LEU A 360 -5.13 -26.12 -14.27
CA LEU A 360 -4.36 -26.88 -13.29
C LEU A 360 -2.99 -26.23 -12.99
N ARG A 361 -2.29 -25.73 -14.02
CA ARG A 361 -1.02 -24.99 -13.81
C ARG A 361 -1.24 -23.70 -13.03
N LEU A 362 -2.32 -22.96 -13.32
CA LEU A 362 -2.68 -21.75 -12.58
C LEU A 362 -3.02 -22.07 -11.12
N GLN A 363 -3.78 -23.14 -10.85
CA GLN A 363 -4.09 -23.58 -9.50
C GLN A 363 -2.81 -23.93 -8.72
N LYS A 364 -1.88 -24.68 -9.34
CA LYS A 364 -0.56 -24.96 -8.74
C LYS A 364 0.22 -23.67 -8.45
N LEU A 365 0.16 -22.69 -9.34
CA LEU A 365 0.83 -21.40 -9.15
C LEU A 365 0.21 -20.58 -8.01
N LEU A 366 -1.12 -20.52 -7.92
CA LEU A 366 -1.85 -19.87 -6.82
C LEU A 366 -1.50 -20.52 -5.48
N ASN A 367 -1.52 -21.85 -5.42
CA ASN A 367 -1.15 -22.60 -4.22
C ASN A 367 0.30 -22.34 -3.81
N ARG A 368 1.24 -22.30 -4.75
CA ARG A 368 2.66 -21.97 -4.48
C ARG A 368 2.83 -20.51 -4.03
N ALA A 369 2.05 -19.59 -4.57
CA ALA A 369 2.07 -18.17 -4.17
C ALA A 369 1.35 -17.89 -2.84
N GLY A 370 0.56 -18.84 -2.31
CA GLY A 370 -0.12 -18.71 -1.02
C GLY A 370 -1.41 -17.90 -1.10
N GLU A 371 -1.93 -17.74 -2.31
CA GLU A 371 -3.17 -17.01 -2.55
C GLU A 371 -4.37 -17.94 -2.32
N SER A 372 -5.33 -17.48 -1.53
CA SER A 372 -6.55 -18.21 -1.17
C SER A 372 -7.65 -18.18 -2.26
N ILE A 373 -7.40 -17.46 -3.35
CA ILE A 373 -8.38 -17.28 -4.44
C ILE A 373 -8.43 -18.50 -5.36
N THR A 374 -9.63 -18.79 -5.85
CA THR A 374 -9.83 -19.85 -6.86
C THR A 374 -9.39 -19.38 -8.25
N PRO A 375 -9.13 -20.30 -9.20
CA PRO A 375 -8.87 -19.94 -10.60
C PRO A 375 -9.98 -19.09 -11.24
N ILE A 376 -11.25 -19.31 -10.84
CA ILE A 376 -12.41 -18.52 -11.27
C ILE A 376 -12.28 -17.06 -10.80
N GLN A 377 -12.04 -16.87 -9.51
CA GLN A 377 -11.86 -15.54 -8.92
C GLN A 377 -10.65 -14.80 -9.50
N PHE A 378 -9.56 -15.52 -9.77
CA PHE A 378 -8.38 -14.96 -10.41
C PHE A 378 -8.66 -14.51 -11.85
N LEU A 379 -9.40 -15.31 -12.63
CA LEU A 379 -9.82 -14.92 -13.98
C LEU A 379 -10.69 -13.67 -13.96
N PHE A 380 -11.67 -13.60 -13.05
CA PHE A 380 -12.51 -12.41 -12.87
C PHE A 380 -11.68 -11.17 -12.53
N LYS A 381 -10.69 -11.29 -11.63
CA LYS A 381 -9.77 -10.21 -11.28
C LYS A 381 -9.04 -9.66 -12.51
N ARG A 382 -8.60 -10.52 -13.43
CA ARG A 382 -7.93 -10.09 -14.68
C ARG A 382 -8.86 -9.33 -15.61
N ILE A 383 -10.09 -9.82 -15.77
CA ILE A 383 -11.12 -9.15 -16.58
C ILE A 383 -11.45 -7.78 -15.99
N LEU A 384 -11.60 -7.70 -14.66
CA LEU A 384 -11.91 -6.45 -13.97
C LEU A 384 -10.81 -5.39 -14.18
N TYR A 385 -9.53 -5.77 -14.07
CA TYR A 385 -8.41 -4.87 -14.37
C TYR A 385 -8.47 -4.36 -15.81
N SER A 386 -8.71 -5.25 -16.77
CA SER A 386 -8.81 -4.90 -18.19
C SER A 386 -9.96 -3.93 -18.46
N LEU A 387 -11.15 -4.20 -17.90
CA LEU A 387 -12.36 -3.39 -18.08
C LEU A 387 -12.23 -2.01 -17.45
N ILE A 388 -11.67 -1.91 -16.23
CA ILE A 388 -11.42 -0.61 -15.58
C ILE A 388 -10.45 0.23 -16.41
N THR A 389 -9.34 -0.37 -16.88
CA THR A 389 -8.38 0.37 -17.71
C THR A 389 -8.99 0.82 -19.03
N PHE A 390 -9.79 -0.01 -19.68
CA PHE A 390 -10.50 0.37 -20.91
C PHE A 390 -11.41 1.59 -20.70
N LEU A 391 -12.22 1.59 -19.62
CA LEU A 391 -13.07 2.73 -19.27
C LEU A 391 -12.24 3.98 -18.97
N CYS A 392 -11.12 3.85 -18.24
CA CYS A 392 -10.21 4.95 -17.97
C CYS A 392 -9.64 5.55 -19.27
N CYS A 393 -9.24 4.72 -20.24
CA CYS A 393 -8.75 5.18 -21.54
C CYS A 393 -9.81 5.98 -22.32
N ILE A 394 -11.07 5.53 -22.31
CA ILE A 394 -12.19 6.23 -22.95
C ILE A 394 -12.42 7.60 -22.28
N ILE A 395 -12.53 7.63 -20.95
CA ILE A 395 -12.71 8.87 -20.18
C ILE A 395 -11.57 9.85 -20.45
N LEU A 396 -10.33 9.34 -20.55
CA LEU A 396 -9.15 10.13 -20.83
C LEU A 396 -9.20 10.74 -22.24
N SER A 397 -9.54 9.95 -23.26
CA SER A 397 -9.66 10.45 -24.64
C SER A 397 -10.74 11.55 -24.74
N PHE A 398 -11.92 11.35 -24.14
CA PHE A 398 -12.94 12.40 -24.08
C PHE A 398 -12.44 13.67 -23.38
N SER A 399 -11.64 13.53 -22.33
CA SER A 399 -11.04 14.66 -21.61
C SER A 399 -10.04 15.42 -22.49
N ILE A 400 -9.23 14.70 -23.29
CA ILE A 400 -8.29 15.29 -24.26
C ILE A 400 -9.05 16.08 -25.33
N HIS A 401 -10.05 15.48 -25.97
CA HIS A 401 -10.82 16.17 -27.03
C HIS A 401 -11.57 17.39 -26.48
N LYS A 402 -12.17 17.28 -25.28
CA LYS A 402 -12.82 18.42 -24.63
C LYS A 402 -11.82 19.54 -24.32
N GLY A 403 -10.62 19.19 -23.85
CA GLY A 403 -9.54 20.13 -23.61
C GLY A 403 -9.12 20.87 -24.88
N LYS A 404 -8.86 20.13 -25.98
CA LYS A 404 -8.45 20.69 -27.26
C LYS A 404 -9.53 21.57 -27.91
N ARG A 405 -10.79 21.13 -27.89
CA ARG A 405 -11.94 21.96 -28.35
C ARG A 405 -12.04 23.28 -27.58
N ASN A 406 -11.89 23.23 -26.25
CA ASN A 406 -11.92 24.42 -25.43
C ASN A 406 -10.75 25.37 -25.74
N GLN A 407 -9.56 24.82 -26.02
CA GLN A 407 -8.39 25.60 -26.42
C GLN A 407 -8.58 26.28 -27.79
N LEU A 408 -9.17 25.60 -28.78
CA LEU A 408 -9.45 26.19 -30.10
C LEU A 408 -10.41 27.38 -30.01
N LEU A 409 -11.40 27.31 -29.13
CA LEU A 409 -12.39 28.38 -28.93
C LEU A 409 -11.82 29.58 -28.15
N THR A 410 -10.92 29.35 -27.18
CA THR A 410 -10.52 30.39 -26.21
C THR A 410 -9.05 30.79 -26.28
N GLY A 411 -8.22 30.12 -27.08
CA GLY A 411 -6.79 30.37 -27.14
C GLY A 411 -6.42 31.55 -28.05
N THR A 412 -5.85 32.62 -27.51
CA THR A 412 -5.39 33.79 -28.28
C THR A 412 -3.87 33.81 -28.52
N ASP A 413 -3.15 32.84 -27.96
CA ASP A 413 -1.70 32.93 -27.80
C ASP A 413 -0.93 32.54 -29.07
N ASN A 414 -1.47 31.66 -29.91
CA ASN A 414 -0.88 31.27 -31.20
C ASN A 414 -0.93 32.39 -32.25
N ILE A 415 -1.71 33.44 -32.00
CA ILE A 415 -1.77 34.64 -32.84
C ILE A 415 -0.51 35.50 -32.61
N SER A 416 0.38 35.12 -31.66
CA SER A 416 1.59 35.87 -31.30
C SER A 416 2.51 36.17 -32.48
N TYR A 417 2.72 35.21 -33.38
CA TYR A 417 3.63 35.34 -34.51
C TYR A 417 3.14 36.29 -35.61
N ILE A 418 1.82 36.35 -35.85
CA ILE A 418 1.22 37.33 -36.77
C ILE A 418 1.11 38.68 -36.05
N SER A 419 0.87 38.68 -34.73
CA SER A 419 0.71 39.88 -33.93
C SER A 419 2.00 40.64 -33.62
N SER A 420 3.17 40.01 -33.72
CA SER A 420 4.47 40.66 -33.50
C SER A 420 4.83 41.66 -34.61
N MET A 421 4.20 41.54 -35.78
CA MET A 421 4.30 42.49 -36.90
C MET A 421 3.18 43.54 -36.90
N LEU A 422 2.22 43.46 -35.98
CA LEU A 422 1.05 44.34 -35.88
C LEU A 422 1.20 45.32 -34.71
N SER A 423 0.55 46.49 -34.79
CA SER A 423 0.46 47.38 -33.62
C SER A 423 -0.32 46.72 -32.48
N GLU A 424 -0.02 47.07 -31.22
CA GLU A 424 -0.69 46.46 -30.05
C GLU A 424 -2.22 46.49 -30.11
N ARG A 425 -2.80 47.54 -30.72
CA ARG A 425 -4.26 47.65 -30.90
C ARG A 425 -4.77 46.66 -31.94
N GLN A 426 -4.16 46.62 -33.12
CA GLN A 426 -4.53 45.67 -34.19
C GLN A 426 -4.35 44.20 -33.76
N ALA A 427 -3.32 43.92 -32.96
CA ALA A 427 -3.09 42.61 -32.38
C ALA A 427 -4.19 42.17 -31.39
N ARG A 428 -4.72 43.11 -30.58
CA ARG A 428 -5.83 42.83 -29.66
C ARG A 428 -7.14 42.64 -30.42
N ASP A 429 -7.44 43.53 -31.36
CA ASP A 429 -8.66 43.47 -32.17
C ASP A 429 -8.72 42.16 -32.98
N MET A 430 -7.59 41.74 -33.56
CA MET A 430 -7.46 40.44 -34.22
C MET A 430 -7.71 39.28 -33.24
N LYS A 431 -7.10 39.28 -32.05
CA LYS A 431 -7.29 38.20 -31.06
C LYS A 431 -8.73 38.07 -30.59
N GLU A 432 -9.40 39.19 -30.34
CA GLU A 432 -10.82 39.21 -29.94
C GLU A 432 -11.72 38.75 -31.09
N ALA A 433 -11.49 39.24 -32.31
CA ALA A 433 -12.22 38.80 -33.50
C ALA A 433 -12.06 37.28 -33.71
N VAL A 434 -10.84 36.74 -33.62
CA VAL A 434 -10.63 35.29 -33.80
C VAL A 434 -11.47 34.49 -32.79
N VAL A 435 -11.51 34.87 -31.52
CA VAL A 435 -12.30 34.15 -30.49
C VAL A 435 -13.80 34.24 -30.78
N ILE A 436 -14.31 35.45 -31.03
CA ILE A 436 -15.74 35.70 -31.22
C ILE A 436 -16.26 35.01 -32.48
N TYR A 437 -15.56 35.18 -33.62
CA TYR A 437 -16.01 34.62 -34.89
C TYR A 437 -15.78 33.11 -34.97
N THR A 438 -14.73 32.57 -34.32
CA THR A 438 -14.58 31.10 -34.19
C THR A 438 -15.74 30.52 -33.39
N ASP A 439 -16.14 31.15 -32.27
CA ASP A 439 -17.26 30.64 -31.46
C ASP A 439 -18.61 30.73 -32.19
N ARG A 440 -18.81 31.81 -32.96
CA ARG A 440 -20.02 32.05 -33.77
C ARG A 440 -20.16 31.02 -34.90
N PHE A 441 -19.07 30.76 -35.64
CA PHE A 441 -19.10 29.94 -36.85
C PHE A 441 -18.74 28.45 -36.64
N LYS A 442 -18.37 28.03 -35.41
CA LYS A 442 -17.92 26.64 -35.12
C LYS A 442 -18.85 25.52 -35.63
N ASN A 443 -20.16 25.77 -35.69
CA ASN A 443 -21.17 24.79 -36.11
C ASN A 443 -21.67 24.98 -37.55
N GLN A 444 -21.15 25.95 -38.29
CA GLN A 444 -21.58 26.30 -39.65
C GLN A 444 -20.55 25.83 -40.69
N THR A 445 -21.02 25.49 -41.89
CA THR A 445 -20.15 25.23 -43.05
C THR A 445 -19.89 26.54 -43.77
N VAL A 446 -18.85 27.25 -43.35
CA VAL A 446 -18.51 28.59 -43.86
C VAL A 446 -17.33 28.48 -44.82
N THR A 447 -17.31 29.29 -45.88
CA THR A 447 -16.15 29.45 -46.78
C THR A 447 -15.25 30.60 -46.34
N LEU A 448 -13.96 30.58 -46.74
CA LEU A 448 -12.99 31.60 -46.34
C LEU A 448 -13.45 33.03 -46.71
N GLY A 449 -14.07 33.19 -47.89
CA GLY A 449 -14.60 34.47 -48.35
C GLY A 449 -15.81 34.98 -47.55
N GLU A 450 -16.63 34.09 -47.00
CA GLU A 450 -17.76 34.47 -46.12
C GLU A 450 -17.29 34.96 -44.75
N VAL A 451 -16.23 34.36 -44.21
CA VAL A 451 -15.58 34.82 -42.97
C VAL A 451 -14.92 36.18 -43.19
N GLU A 452 -14.20 36.35 -44.30
CA GLU A 452 -13.56 37.63 -44.67
C GLU A 452 -14.60 38.74 -44.89
N TYR A 453 -15.69 38.45 -45.60
CA TYR A 453 -16.79 39.40 -45.81
C TYR A 453 -17.42 39.83 -44.48
N SER A 454 -17.69 38.89 -43.58
CA SER A 454 -18.28 39.16 -42.26
C SER A 454 -17.36 40.03 -41.38
N LEU A 455 -16.04 39.88 -41.50
CA LEU A 455 -15.05 40.68 -40.76
C LEU A 455 -14.93 42.12 -41.30
N LEU A 456 -15.14 42.32 -42.60
CA LEU A 456 -15.07 43.62 -43.28
C LEU A 456 -16.39 44.41 -43.18
N GLU A 457 -17.54 43.73 -43.28
CA GLU A 457 -18.88 44.34 -43.23
C GLU A 457 -19.22 44.86 -41.82
N GLU A 458 -18.88 44.10 -40.77
CA GLU A 458 -19.12 44.51 -39.38
C GLU A 458 -18.12 45.59 -38.90
N GLY A 459 -17.18 46.03 -39.76
CA GLY A 459 -16.26 47.14 -39.48
C GLY A 459 -15.21 46.88 -38.40
N VAL A 460 -15.05 45.61 -37.99
CA VAL A 460 -14.17 45.18 -36.90
C VAL A 460 -12.69 45.31 -37.29
N LEU A 461 -12.35 45.13 -38.56
CA LEU A 461 -10.98 45.27 -39.09
C LEU A 461 -10.97 46.19 -40.33
N LYS A 462 -10.26 47.32 -40.24
CA LYS A 462 -10.25 48.35 -41.30
C LYS A 462 -9.33 48.05 -42.49
N SER A 463 -8.42 47.09 -42.35
CA SER A 463 -7.46 46.72 -43.42
C SER A 463 -7.78 45.34 -43.99
N LYS A 464 -7.89 45.27 -45.33
CA LYS A 464 -8.19 44.04 -46.07
C LYS A 464 -7.19 42.92 -45.78
N GLN A 465 -5.91 43.23 -45.68
CA GLN A 465 -4.84 42.26 -45.35
C GLN A 465 -4.98 41.68 -43.92
N LEU A 466 -5.49 42.47 -42.95
CA LEU A 466 -5.68 41.97 -41.59
C LEU A 466 -6.94 41.11 -41.51
N ALA A 467 -7.99 41.48 -42.26
CA ALA A 467 -9.20 40.68 -42.38
C ALA A 467 -8.94 39.32 -43.03
N THR A 468 -8.11 39.24 -44.08
CA THR A 468 -7.74 37.96 -44.72
C THR A 468 -6.96 37.05 -43.76
N LEU A 469 -5.93 37.58 -43.07
CA LEU A 469 -5.15 36.81 -42.11
C LEU A 469 -5.99 36.33 -40.91
N THR A 470 -6.93 37.16 -40.46
CA THR A 470 -7.87 36.80 -39.39
C THR A 470 -8.86 35.74 -39.87
N ALA A 471 -9.36 35.86 -41.10
CA ALA A 471 -10.28 34.89 -41.71
C ALA A 471 -9.62 33.52 -41.89
N GLU A 472 -8.35 33.47 -42.30
CA GLU A 472 -7.55 32.25 -42.43
C GLU A 472 -7.42 31.51 -41.08
N GLU A 473 -7.07 32.24 -40.01
CA GLU A 473 -6.94 31.67 -38.66
C GLU A 473 -8.29 31.20 -38.10
N VAL A 474 -9.37 31.97 -38.31
CA VAL A 474 -10.74 31.58 -37.91
C VAL A 474 -11.19 30.33 -38.68
N PHE A 475 -10.98 30.30 -40.00
CA PHE A 475 -11.33 29.16 -40.84
C PHE A 475 -10.55 27.90 -40.44
N TYR A 476 -9.25 28.02 -40.17
CA TYR A 476 -8.42 26.94 -39.63
C TYR A 476 -8.98 26.38 -38.32
N ARG A 477 -9.34 27.25 -37.37
CA ARG A 477 -9.88 26.82 -36.07
C ARG A 477 -11.24 26.15 -36.17
N ILE A 478 -12.13 26.64 -37.04
CA ILE A 478 -13.43 26.02 -37.30
C ILE A 478 -13.23 24.62 -37.88
N ARG A 479 -12.37 24.47 -38.89
CA ARG A 479 -12.05 23.16 -39.49
C ARG A 479 -11.43 22.21 -38.46
N ALA A 480 -10.46 22.69 -37.68
CA ALA A 480 -9.83 21.91 -36.62
C ALA A 480 -10.86 21.49 -35.55
N TYR A 481 -11.80 22.36 -35.17
CA TYR A 481 -12.85 22.08 -34.21
C TYR A 481 -13.83 21.01 -34.69
N GLN A 482 -14.24 21.08 -35.97
CA GLN A 482 -15.17 20.13 -36.59
C GLN A 482 -14.55 18.73 -36.75
N VAL A 483 -13.27 18.66 -37.09
CA VAL A 483 -12.52 17.40 -37.22
C VAL A 483 -12.12 16.80 -35.87
N GLU A 484 -12.07 17.61 -34.81
CA GLU A 484 -11.69 17.14 -33.47
C GLU A 484 -12.85 16.39 -32.79
N HIS A 485 -12.92 15.09 -33.02
CA HIS A 485 -13.86 14.17 -32.36
C HIS A 485 -13.15 12.86 -31.99
N PHE A 486 -13.83 12.03 -31.18
CA PHE A 486 -13.33 10.71 -30.81
C PHE A 486 -13.10 9.85 -32.06
N LYS A 487 -11.84 9.54 -32.35
CA LYS A 487 -11.45 8.80 -33.56
C LYS A 487 -11.52 7.30 -33.28
N TRP A 488 -11.93 6.53 -34.29
CA TRP A 488 -12.11 5.07 -34.16
C TRP A 488 -10.82 4.33 -33.75
N TYR A 489 -9.64 4.80 -34.17
CA TYR A 489 -8.37 4.18 -33.80
C TYR A 489 -8.05 4.34 -32.30
N GLU A 490 -8.60 5.36 -31.62
CA GLU A 490 -8.39 5.55 -30.19
C GLU A 490 -9.11 4.47 -29.37
N LEU A 491 -10.22 3.94 -29.89
CA LEU A 491 -10.88 2.75 -29.36
C LEU A 491 -9.97 1.53 -29.45
N LEU A 492 -9.29 1.33 -30.59
CA LEU A 492 -8.34 0.22 -30.74
C LEU A 492 -7.14 0.35 -29.79
N ILE A 493 -6.59 1.56 -29.63
CA ILE A 493 -5.51 1.82 -28.68
C ILE A 493 -5.97 1.49 -27.25
N GLY A 494 -7.16 1.96 -26.85
CA GLY A 494 -7.75 1.62 -25.55
C GLY A 494 -7.90 0.11 -25.34
N LEU A 495 -8.31 -0.61 -26.39
CA LEU A 495 -8.46 -2.06 -26.36
C LEU A 495 -7.10 -2.78 -26.23
N LEU A 496 -6.07 -2.32 -26.93
CA LEU A 496 -4.70 -2.86 -26.80
C LEU A 496 -4.15 -2.67 -25.38
N ILE A 497 -4.32 -1.48 -24.79
CA ILE A 497 -3.90 -1.20 -23.41
C ILE A 497 -4.67 -2.09 -22.42
N ALA A 498 -5.97 -2.34 -22.66
CA ALA A 498 -6.78 -3.24 -21.85
C ALA A 498 -6.28 -4.70 -21.93
N ILE A 499 -5.85 -5.17 -23.11
CA ILE A 499 -5.23 -6.50 -23.29
C ILE A 499 -3.91 -6.58 -22.52
N ILE A 500 -3.06 -5.56 -22.56
CA ILE A 500 -1.80 -5.55 -21.79
C ILE A 500 -2.11 -5.61 -20.29
N THR A 501 -3.08 -4.82 -19.83
CA THR A 501 -3.49 -4.76 -18.41
C THR A 501 -4.04 -6.09 -17.90
N TYR A 502 -4.68 -6.89 -18.75
CA TYR A 502 -5.17 -8.23 -18.41
C TYR A 502 -4.08 -9.19 -17.90
N TYR A 503 -2.81 -8.94 -18.21
CA TYR A 503 -1.67 -9.72 -17.73
C TYR A 503 -1.06 -9.19 -16.41
N ILE A 504 -1.42 -7.99 -15.95
CA ILE A 504 -0.87 -7.39 -14.71
C ILE A 504 -1.10 -8.30 -13.49
N PRO A 505 -2.31 -8.86 -13.23
CA PRO A 505 -2.51 -9.72 -12.06
C PRO A 505 -1.69 -11.03 -12.11
N TYR A 506 -1.36 -11.52 -13.31
CA TYR A 506 -0.50 -12.69 -13.49
C TYR A 506 0.96 -12.36 -13.15
N PHE A 507 1.44 -11.19 -13.56
CA PHE A 507 2.76 -10.71 -13.13
C PHE A 507 2.84 -10.53 -11.61
N GLN A 508 1.80 -9.94 -10.99
CA GLN A 508 1.70 -9.84 -9.52
C GLN A 508 1.78 -11.21 -8.84
N LEU A 509 1.14 -12.24 -9.40
CA LEU A 509 1.16 -13.60 -8.87
C LEU A 509 2.57 -14.22 -8.91
N ILE A 510 3.33 -13.98 -9.99
CA ILE A 510 4.72 -14.44 -10.10
C ILE A 510 5.61 -13.74 -9.05
N LEU A 511 5.41 -12.44 -8.84
CA LEU A 511 6.12 -11.71 -7.78
C LEU A 511 5.81 -12.29 -6.40
N LEU A 512 4.53 -12.54 -6.11
CA LEU A 512 4.10 -13.15 -4.83
C LEU A 512 4.74 -14.53 -4.60
N LYS A 513 4.85 -15.36 -5.64
CA LYS A 513 5.57 -16.65 -5.55
C LYS A 513 7.03 -16.44 -5.10
N LYS A 514 7.74 -15.49 -5.71
CA LYS A 514 9.15 -15.20 -5.36
C LYS A 514 9.27 -14.70 -3.92
N MET A 515 8.33 -13.88 -3.47
CA MET A 515 8.30 -13.42 -2.08
C MET A 515 8.02 -14.55 -1.10
N ARG A 516 7.11 -15.47 -1.45
CA ARG A 516 6.80 -16.61 -0.59
C ARG A 516 8.01 -17.53 -0.40
N GLN A 517 8.92 -17.63 -1.38
CA GLN A 517 10.20 -18.33 -1.20
C GLN A 517 11.06 -17.69 -0.12
N MET A 518 11.18 -16.36 -0.08
CA MET A 518 11.91 -15.68 0.99
C MET A 518 11.29 -15.94 2.37
N VAL A 519 9.96 -16.00 2.47
CA VAL A 519 9.30 -16.35 3.73
C VAL A 519 9.55 -17.81 4.13
N MET A 520 9.65 -18.73 3.15
CA MET A 520 10.03 -20.11 3.42
C MET A 520 11.46 -20.21 3.96
N ASP A 521 12.42 -19.45 3.41
CA ASP A 521 13.77 -19.34 3.97
C ASP A 521 13.73 -18.88 5.43
N ASP A 522 12.97 -17.82 5.73
CA ASP A 522 12.81 -17.29 7.10
C ASP A 522 12.19 -18.32 8.06
N GLU A 523 11.21 -19.13 7.62
CA GLU A 523 10.60 -20.19 8.44
C GLU A 523 11.57 -21.33 8.71
N VAL A 524 12.32 -21.79 7.70
CA VAL A 524 13.35 -22.84 7.88
C VAL A 524 14.41 -22.38 8.89
N MET A 525 14.88 -21.15 8.76
CA MET A 525 15.81 -20.53 9.70
C MET A 525 15.25 -20.52 11.13
N GLN A 526 13.94 -20.26 11.26
CA GLN A 526 13.25 -20.28 12.55
C GLN A 526 13.15 -21.70 13.11
N PHE A 527 12.83 -22.70 12.29
CA PHE A 527 12.79 -24.12 12.71
C PHE A 527 14.15 -24.58 13.25
N GLN A 528 15.25 -24.29 12.55
CA GLN A 528 16.60 -24.62 13.02
C GLN A 528 16.91 -23.98 14.38
N SER A 529 16.48 -22.73 14.57
CA SER A 529 16.69 -22.01 15.83
C SER A 529 15.91 -22.67 16.97
N ILE A 530 14.68 -23.10 16.72
CA ILE A 530 13.82 -23.78 17.72
C ILE A 530 14.35 -25.16 18.05
N ILE A 531 14.62 -25.98 17.03
CA ILE A 531 15.20 -27.33 17.20
C ILE A 531 16.42 -27.22 18.09
N LEU A 532 17.29 -26.26 17.84
CA LEU A 532 18.50 -26.10 18.63
C LEU A 532 18.26 -25.67 20.07
N MET A 533 17.21 -24.89 20.35
CA MET A 533 16.86 -24.54 21.72
C MET A 533 16.33 -25.72 22.54
N ILE A 534 15.78 -26.75 21.87
CA ILE A 534 15.03 -27.82 22.54
C ILE A 534 15.69 -29.22 22.37
N MET A 535 16.63 -29.38 21.44
CA MET A 535 17.28 -30.68 21.13
C MET A 535 18.02 -31.33 22.29
N PHE A 536 18.39 -30.55 23.33
CA PHE A 536 19.10 -31.06 24.50
C PHE A 536 18.19 -31.63 25.59
N ILE A 537 16.87 -31.57 25.42
CA ILE A 537 15.89 -32.06 26.41
C ILE A 537 15.73 -33.58 26.28
N ASP A 538 15.81 -34.31 27.39
CA ASP A 538 15.95 -35.78 27.40
C ASP A 538 14.73 -36.56 26.88
N GLN A 539 13.53 -35.96 26.84
CA GLN A 539 12.29 -36.58 26.35
C GLN A 539 11.84 -36.06 24.98
N MET A 540 12.75 -35.48 24.19
CA MET A 540 12.37 -34.94 22.88
C MET A 540 12.16 -36.07 21.87
N SER A 541 11.04 -36.02 21.13
CA SER A 541 10.71 -36.93 20.04
C SER A 541 10.59 -36.18 18.71
N VAL A 542 10.57 -36.89 17.58
CA VAL A 542 10.34 -36.29 16.26
C VAL A 542 8.96 -35.65 16.18
N GLU A 543 7.94 -36.28 16.78
CA GLU A 543 6.59 -35.73 16.90
C GLU A 543 6.60 -34.38 17.62
N THR A 544 7.26 -34.31 18.79
CA THR A 544 7.35 -33.07 19.56
C THR A 544 8.10 -31.98 18.78
N LEU A 545 9.17 -32.31 18.05
CA LEU A 545 9.86 -31.35 17.17
C LEU A 545 8.94 -30.82 16.06
N LEU A 546 8.11 -31.68 15.46
CA LEU A 546 7.16 -31.30 14.43
C LEU A 546 6.04 -30.41 14.99
N GLU A 547 5.50 -30.71 16.17
CA GLU A 547 4.54 -29.85 16.87
C GLU A 547 5.14 -28.46 17.14
N TRP A 548 6.41 -28.41 17.55
CA TRP A 548 7.12 -27.15 17.69
C TRP A 548 7.24 -26.42 16.36
N MET A 549 7.67 -27.09 15.29
CA MET A 549 7.75 -26.50 13.96
C MET A 549 6.37 -25.97 13.50
N GLU A 550 5.29 -26.72 13.73
CA GLU A 550 3.91 -26.32 13.39
C GLU A 550 3.52 -25.00 14.08
N ASN A 551 3.84 -24.87 15.37
CA ASN A 551 3.51 -23.68 16.17
C ASN A 551 4.15 -22.38 15.63
N PHE A 552 5.27 -22.50 14.92
CA PHE A 552 6.01 -21.39 14.36
C PHE A 552 5.90 -21.27 12.83
N ALA A 553 5.32 -22.26 12.16
CA ALA A 553 5.10 -22.25 10.72
C ALA A 553 3.90 -21.36 10.33
N ASN A 554 4.01 -20.68 9.20
CA ASN A 554 2.86 -20.08 8.50
C ASN A 554 2.69 -20.71 7.11
N VAL A 555 3.78 -20.85 6.36
CA VAL A 555 3.79 -21.44 5.02
C VAL A 555 3.71 -22.96 5.12
N PHE A 556 4.58 -23.58 5.92
CA PHE A 556 4.66 -25.04 6.05
C PHE A 556 3.62 -25.64 7.00
N LYS A 557 2.83 -24.80 7.70
CA LYS A 557 1.95 -25.24 8.79
C LYS A 557 1.01 -26.39 8.40
N LYS A 558 0.32 -26.27 7.26
CA LYS A 558 -0.64 -27.30 6.81
C LYS A 558 0.05 -28.62 6.48
N SER A 559 1.21 -28.56 5.85
CA SER A 559 1.98 -29.73 5.43
C SER A 559 2.54 -30.45 6.66
N ILE A 560 3.05 -29.71 7.65
CA ILE A 560 3.48 -30.24 8.95
C ILE A 560 2.30 -30.86 9.71
N GLN A 561 1.16 -30.18 9.80
CA GLN A 561 -0.03 -30.70 10.47
C GLN A 561 -0.53 -32.02 9.85
N SER A 562 -0.51 -32.11 8.52
CA SER A 562 -0.84 -33.37 7.83
C SER A 562 0.15 -34.48 8.14
N CYS A 563 1.44 -34.14 8.28
CA CYS A 563 2.48 -35.10 8.66
C CYS A 563 2.23 -35.61 10.08
N ILE A 564 2.01 -34.71 11.06
CA ILE A 564 1.74 -35.04 12.47
C ILE A 564 0.57 -36.02 12.58
N ASN A 565 -0.55 -35.73 11.90
CA ASN A 565 -1.74 -36.58 11.92
C ASN A 565 -1.48 -38.00 11.38
N ASN A 566 -0.50 -38.17 10.50
CA ASN A 566 -0.16 -39.45 9.86
C ASN A 566 1.03 -40.17 10.53
N LEU A 567 1.70 -39.55 11.52
CA LEU A 567 2.88 -40.15 12.18
C LEU A 567 2.57 -41.52 12.79
N GLN A 568 1.38 -41.67 13.39
CA GLN A 568 0.94 -42.94 13.99
C GLN A 568 0.76 -44.08 12.98
N SER A 569 0.55 -43.76 11.70
CA SER A 569 0.42 -44.76 10.63
C SER A 569 1.77 -45.23 10.09
N GLY A 570 2.83 -44.43 10.28
CA GLY A 570 4.19 -44.73 9.85
C GLY A 570 5.04 -43.47 9.76
N GLU A 571 5.94 -43.27 10.73
CA GLU A 571 6.76 -42.05 10.84
C GLU A 571 7.59 -41.77 9.57
N LEU A 572 8.34 -42.77 9.08
CA LEU A 572 9.21 -42.59 7.91
C LEU A 572 8.40 -42.32 6.63
N GLU A 573 7.22 -42.93 6.49
CA GLU A 573 6.32 -42.71 5.36
C GLU A 573 5.71 -41.31 5.40
N ALA A 574 5.27 -40.85 6.59
CA ALA A 574 4.73 -39.51 6.80
C ALA A 574 5.78 -38.41 6.51
N LEU A 575 7.03 -38.62 6.91
CA LEU A 575 8.14 -37.71 6.62
C LEU A 575 8.51 -37.71 5.12
N GLU A 576 8.46 -38.86 4.44
CA GLU A 576 8.65 -38.93 2.98
C GLU A 576 7.51 -38.25 2.20
N GLU A 577 6.27 -38.36 2.67
CA GLU A 577 5.15 -37.64 2.08
C GLU A 577 5.33 -36.12 2.24
N LEU A 578 5.77 -35.66 3.42
CA LEU A 578 6.07 -34.26 3.69
C LEU A 578 7.12 -33.69 2.71
N LYS A 579 8.20 -34.44 2.42
CA LYS A 579 9.21 -34.06 1.41
C LYS A 579 8.62 -33.93 0.00
N LYS A 580 7.69 -34.83 -0.37
CA LYS A 580 7.01 -34.79 -1.68
C LYS A 580 6.06 -33.61 -1.80
N GLN A 581 5.36 -33.26 -0.71
CA GLN A 581 4.45 -32.13 -0.67
C GLN A 581 5.20 -30.79 -0.74
N GLU A 582 6.33 -30.67 -0.04
CA GLU A 582 7.13 -29.45 0.06
C GLU A 582 8.59 -29.67 -0.42
N PRO A 583 8.85 -29.67 -1.74
CA PRO A 583 10.18 -29.92 -2.32
C PRO A 583 11.08 -28.67 -2.24
N PHE A 584 11.15 -28.04 -1.06
CA PHE A 584 12.02 -26.91 -0.79
C PHE A 584 13.29 -27.40 -0.09
N GLU A 585 14.43 -27.35 -0.78
CA GLU A 585 15.68 -28.00 -0.37
C GLU A 585 16.11 -27.68 1.09
N PRO A 586 16.11 -26.42 1.57
CA PRO A 586 16.45 -26.14 2.97
C PRO A 586 15.50 -26.80 3.99
N PHE A 587 14.21 -26.92 3.66
CA PHE A 587 13.23 -27.61 4.50
C PHE A 587 13.40 -29.13 4.43
N VAL A 588 13.63 -29.68 3.24
CA VAL A 588 13.91 -31.10 3.03
C VAL A 588 15.11 -31.55 3.86
N ASN A 589 16.18 -30.75 3.93
CA ASN A 589 17.35 -31.04 4.75
C ASN A 589 17.02 -31.18 6.25
N ILE A 590 16.03 -30.43 6.77
CA ILE A 590 15.55 -30.59 8.15
C ILE A 590 14.83 -31.94 8.28
N ILE A 591 13.95 -32.27 7.33
CA ILE A 591 13.18 -33.52 7.36
C ILE A 591 14.07 -34.75 7.25
N GLU A 592 15.12 -34.71 6.43
CA GLU A 592 16.12 -35.79 6.35
C GLU A 592 16.88 -35.98 7.66
N LYS A 593 17.16 -34.88 8.39
CA LYS A 593 17.72 -34.95 9.75
C LYS A 593 16.73 -35.55 10.75
N LEU A 594 15.43 -35.27 10.62
CA LEU A 594 14.39 -35.91 11.44
C LEU A 594 14.32 -37.43 11.19
N GLN A 595 14.40 -37.88 9.93
CA GLN A 595 14.35 -39.31 9.56
C GLN A 595 15.47 -40.16 10.18
N ILE A 596 16.63 -39.56 10.49
CA ILE A 596 17.76 -40.26 11.13
C ILE A 596 17.75 -40.17 12.65
N CYS A 597 16.85 -39.37 13.25
CA CYS A 597 16.79 -39.15 14.70
C CYS A 597 16.61 -40.46 15.48
N ASP A 598 15.81 -41.40 14.98
CA ASP A 598 15.62 -42.71 15.62
C ASP A 598 16.92 -43.54 15.72
N LYS A 599 17.86 -43.34 14.80
CA LYS A 599 19.10 -44.13 14.72
C LYS A 599 20.22 -43.56 15.57
N ILE A 600 20.36 -42.24 15.60
CA ILE A 600 21.52 -41.56 16.22
C ILE A 600 21.14 -40.65 17.40
N GLY A 601 19.84 -40.42 17.63
CA GLY A 601 19.31 -39.45 18.59
C GLY A 601 19.23 -38.04 18.01
N ILE A 602 18.27 -37.26 18.49
CA ILE A 602 18.01 -35.87 18.05
C ILE A 602 19.24 -34.99 18.23
N GLU A 603 19.93 -35.10 19.36
CA GLU A 603 21.13 -34.30 19.65
C GLU A 603 22.22 -34.50 18.58
N LYS A 604 22.50 -35.75 18.20
CA LYS A 604 23.53 -36.06 17.21
C LYS A 604 23.08 -35.70 15.80
N ALA A 605 21.80 -35.92 15.46
CA ALA A 605 21.24 -35.58 14.15
C ALA A 605 21.32 -34.08 13.83
N PHE A 606 21.24 -33.23 14.85
CA PHE A 606 21.27 -31.77 14.71
C PHE A 606 22.56 -31.10 15.24
N ASN A 607 23.58 -31.86 15.65
CA ASN A 607 24.81 -31.32 16.26
C ASN A 607 25.55 -30.31 15.35
N GLU A 608 25.54 -30.54 14.03
CA GLU A 608 26.10 -29.60 13.03
C GLU A 608 25.49 -28.19 13.16
N ILE A 609 24.20 -28.08 13.50
CA ILE A 609 23.51 -26.79 13.68
C ILE A 609 24.09 -26.03 14.88
N GLY A 610 24.53 -26.75 15.92
CA GLY A 610 25.14 -26.17 17.11
C GLY A 610 26.54 -25.62 16.89
N ILE A 611 27.38 -26.37 16.19
CA ILE A 611 28.77 -25.98 15.90
C ILE A 611 28.82 -24.81 14.90
N GLU A 612 27.90 -24.78 13.91
CA GLU A 612 27.84 -23.72 12.91
C GLU A 612 27.06 -22.47 13.37
N ARG A 613 26.56 -22.43 14.61
CA ARG A 613 25.59 -21.42 15.03
C ARG A 613 26.13 -19.98 15.06
N ILE A 614 27.38 -19.78 15.48
CA ILE A 614 28.00 -18.44 15.45
C ILE A 614 28.15 -17.98 14.00
N ASN A 615 28.66 -18.88 13.14
CA ASN A 615 28.77 -18.63 11.71
C ASN A 615 27.39 -18.36 11.09
N TYR A 616 26.34 -19.03 11.56
CA TYR A 616 24.97 -18.81 11.14
C TYR A 616 24.44 -17.45 11.56
N GLN A 617 24.67 -17.01 12.80
CA GLN A 617 24.27 -15.68 13.26
C GLN A 617 24.98 -14.57 12.49
N GLU A 618 26.27 -14.76 12.19
CA GLU A 618 27.05 -13.84 11.37
C GLU A 618 26.58 -13.83 9.91
N LYS A 619 26.36 -15.01 9.33
CA LYS A 619 25.77 -15.17 7.99
C LYS A 619 24.43 -14.45 7.90
N ARG A 620 23.55 -14.61 8.91
CA ARG A 620 22.26 -13.92 8.95
C ARG A 620 22.38 -12.40 9.05
N LYS A 621 23.35 -11.88 9.82
CA LYS A 621 23.63 -10.43 9.88
C LYS A 621 24.09 -9.92 8.52
N LEU A 622 25.00 -10.64 7.85
CA LEU A 622 25.48 -10.32 6.50
C LEU A 622 24.36 -10.37 5.47
N GLU A 623 23.53 -11.42 5.49
CA GLU A 623 22.37 -11.56 4.60
C GLU A 623 21.35 -10.44 4.82
N ASN A 624 21.03 -10.10 6.09
CA ASN A 624 20.17 -8.97 6.41
C ASN A 624 20.74 -7.64 5.91
N GLU A 625 22.06 -7.44 5.99
CA GLU A 625 22.72 -6.25 5.48
C GLU A 625 22.67 -6.17 3.95
N ILE A 626 23.01 -7.25 3.25
CA ILE A 626 22.94 -7.35 1.79
C ILE A 626 21.49 -7.13 1.33
N TYR A 627 20.53 -7.81 1.97
CA TYR A 627 19.11 -7.70 1.66
C TYR A 627 18.58 -6.28 1.86
N THR A 628 18.91 -5.67 3.01
CA THR A 628 18.51 -4.29 3.32
C THR A 628 19.13 -3.28 2.37
N SER A 629 20.41 -3.45 2.02
CA SER A 629 21.10 -2.60 1.06
C SER A 629 20.46 -2.69 -0.33
N ASN A 630 20.24 -3.91 -0.84
CA ASN A 630 19.59 -4.14 -2.13
C ASN A 630 18.18 -3.54 -2.17
N LYS A 631 17.36 -3.79 -1.14
CA LYS A 631 16.02 -3.20 -0.99
C LYS A 631 16.07 -1.68 -1.03
N THR A 632 17.01 -1.07 -0.30
CA THR A 632 17.16 0.38 -0.22
C THR A 632 17.56 0.98 -1.56
N ASN A 633 18.47 0.33 -2.30
CA ASN A 633 18.87 0.78 -3.64
C ASN A 633 17.67 0.76 -4.60
N TYR A 634 16.91 -0.34 -4.63
CA TYR A 634 15.69 -0.41 -5.44
C TYR A 634 14.65 0.62 -5.03
N ALA A 635 14.42 0.82 -3.72
CA ALA A 635 13.48 1.80 -3.21
C ALA A 635 13.90 3.23 -3.56
N THR A 636 15.20 3.54 -3.47
CA THR A 636 15.76 4.84 -3.84
C THR A 636 15.54 5.13 -5.32
N ILE A 637 15.87 4.19 -6.21
CA ILE A 637 15.61 4.35 -7.66
C ILE A 637 14.13 4.60 -7.91
N MET A 638 13.25 3.80 -7.30
CA MET A 638 11.80 3.97 -7.43
C MET A 638 11.31 5.32 -6.89
N ALA A 639 11.90 5.84 -5.81
CA ALA A 639 11.52 7.13 -5.25
C ALA A 639 11.84 8.30 -6.18
N TRP A 640 12.97 8.24 -6.91
CA TRP A 640 13.37 9.29 -7.85
C TRP A 640 12.67 9.19 -9.21
N MET A 641 12.13 8.03 -9.59
CA MET A 641 11.47 7.83 -10.90
C MET A 641 10.39 8.89 -11.23
N PRO A 642 9.42 9.22 -10.35
CA PRO A 642 8.44 10.26 -10.63
C PRO A 642 9.07 11.64 -10.85
N PHE A 643 10.14 11.95 -10.11
CA PHE A 643 10.83 13.24 -10.18
C PHE A 643 11.61 13.37 -11.50
N ILE A 644 12.40 12.34 -11.85
CA ILE A 644 13.13 12.26 -13.13
C ILE A 644 12.15 12.36 -14.30
N THR A 645 11.02 11.64 -14.23
CA THR A 645 10.00 11.68 -15.29
C THR A 645 9.38 13.07 -15.41
N THR A 646 9.11 13.75 -14.29
CA THR A 646 8.56 15.10 -14.28
C THR A 646 9.55 16.10 -14.88
N ILE A 647 10.81 16.07 -14.48
CA ILE A 647 11.82 16.97 -15.03
C ILE A 647 12.08 16.67 -16.51
N GLY A 648 12.32 15.41 -16.87
CA GLY A 648 12.63 15.02 -18.24
C GLY A 648 11.46 15.25 -19.20
N LEU A 649 10.33 14.57 -18.96
CA LEU A 649 9.22 14.55 -19.90
C LEU A 649 8.31 15.77 -19.81
N TYR A 650 8.09 16.28 -18.60
CA TYR A 650 7.09 17.34 -18.36
C TYR A 650 7.70 18.75 -18.33
N LEU A 651 9.02 18.88 -18.24
CA LEU A 651 9.72 20.17 -18.24
C LEU A 651 10.75 20.28 -19.37
N ILE A 652 11.77 19.42 -19.45
CA ILE A 652 12.86 19.57 -20.43
C ILE A 652 12.35 19.41 -21.86
N ILE A 653 11.64 18.31 -22.17
CA ILE A 653 11.13 18.06 -23.53
C ILE A 653 10.27 19.21 -24.08
N PRO A 654 9.24 19.73 -23.37
CA PRO A 654 8.44 20.83 -23.88
C PRO A 654 9.28 22.05 -24.26
N PHE A 655 10.21 22.44 -23.40
CA PHE A 655 11.09 23.58 -23.66
C PHE A 655 12.03 23.34 -24.84
N MET A 656 12.58 22.13 -24.99
CA MET A 656 13.41 21.79 -26.15
C MET A 656 12.60 21.88 -27.45
N VAL A 657 11.39 21.30 -27.49
CA VAL A 657 10.54 21.33 -28.68
C VAL A 657 10.16 22.76 -29.06
N GLU A 658 9.76 23.57 -28.08
CA GLU A 658 9.43 24.99 -28.32
C GLU A 658 10.65 25.77 -28.82
N GLY A 659 11.81 25.58 -28.18
CA GLY A 659 13.06 26.24 -28.59
C GLY A 659 13.49 25.88 -30.01
N PHE A 660 13.39 24.60 -30.40
CA PHE A 660 13.67 24.18 -31.78
C PHE A 660 12.66 24.74 -32.77
N THR A 661 11.37 24.76 -32.42
CA THR A 661 10.31 25.31 -33.29
C THR A 661 10.53 26.80 -33.55
N GLN A 662 10.91 27.55 -32.52
CA GLN A 662 11.26 28.96 -32.66
C GLN A 662 12.50 29.14 -33.55
N LEU A 663 13.56 28.35 -33.33
CA LEU A 663 14.78 28.42 -34.13
C LEU A 663 14.52 28.14 -35.61
N ILE A 664 13.77 27.08 -35.94
CA ILE A 664 13.39 26.75 -37.33
C ILE A 664 12.62 27.92 -37.95
N THR A 665 11.65 28.47 -37.21
CA THR A 665 10.86 29.61 -37.68
C THR A 665 11.73 30.84 -37.96
N TYR A 666 12.72 31.13 -37.11
CA TYR A 666 13.68 32.21 -37.34
C TYR A 666 14.58 31.95 -38.55
N LEU A 667 15.04 30.71 -38.77
CA LEU A 667 15.81 30.33 -39.95
C LEU A 667 14.99 30.49 -41.24
N ASP A 668 13.72 30.07 -41.23
CA ASP A 668 12.81 30.22 -42.37
C ASP A 668 12.52 31.69 -42.67
N GLN A 669 12.46 32.55 -41.65
CA GLN A 669 12.32 34.00 -41.83
C GLN A 669 13.58 34.62 -42.47
N MET A 670 14.78 34.20 -42.06
CA MET A 670 16.03 34.68 -42.67
C MET A 670 16.24 34.19 -44.09
N ASN A 671 15.77 32.98 -44.43
CA ASN A 671 15.89 32.44 -45.79
C ASN A 671 14.86 33.03 -46.78
N ASN A 672 13.76 33.59 -46.27
CA ASN A 672 12.70 34.21 -47.07
C ASN A 672 12.80 35.75 -47.15
N THR A 673 13.85 36.34 -46.56
CA THR A 673 14.32 37.72 -46.81
C THR A 673 15.51 37.69 -47.74
#